data_AF-D4ZFX0-F1
#
_entry.id   AF-D4ZFX0-F1
#
_cell.length_a   1.000
_cell.length_b   1.000
_cell.length_c   1.000
_cell.angle_alpha   90.00
_cell.angle_beta   90.00
_cell.angle_gamma   90.00
#
_symmetry.space_group_name_H-M   'P 1'
#
loop_
_entity.id
_entity.type
_entity.pdbx_description
1 polymer ?
#
loop_
_entity_poly.entity_id
_entity_poly.type
_entity_poly.pdbx_seq_one_letter_code
_entity_poly.pdbx_strand_id
1 'polypeptide(L)'
;MQGKDSSQIEQSKWSWLNLSAWLWPFCLSEKFKFASRVSLSMVLAFLIPMAMGWPQASTAATTVMLIASTGSRRESLALGTYRVIGTLIGAVVGLLLVGLLAQERFLYMLVVSVVVAVIFYFRNAYKKDPSVFMLTGVMVLMMSNGGDANGAFIYGVDRAFMTTFGVVVFTLVSVFLFPVKTEQNLRVLARELNRIQGQLFHLLTSPKETQVRGYALEPIDLDGVHESVEPTDVSSLVKQLFGALAALEQRYISISAECSDVSAYKKEWDLALLYYKQITELLIFVAESGSHDTKESERLSLERFITDYEQAVQKLAALFTESDQAWDDKEHRFEVIEQRVTLDEEALKTCTHLSRGKVLTIAYLLNQLHEKLSRLTATISCIDSVTGKVDFSERFPKSLSQFIWWDAENAKTAVKVFVTYWIAGLIWIYFNPPGGYSFVIFSVIFMSLFSFLPVHPVMLLVLFTFGFLFAVPSYLFVLPGLALSAELGIFIFIYTFIAFYIFKEQVTIFFLLGLFLLGIDNTMQYNFAVLLSVMMMFYLVVLMIILSYYFPFSSRPEHLFLVMRERFFRHAAGVLSSNQIAQPNGRQKLRADWHLMTMNVTVKKLTLWSAKINNKLFQQTTPEALAAFSAACELLNNHINIFVSAQDKFASNQLVSQGRQSFNSEALFPMTKSLAGGYKKETLDQVFHGYELDYEDTEQQLEDFLNGQDLSVYSSADISGFYIFLNLKKNVFDAIGQCKQAYEDISWNNLRQKRF
;
A
#
# COMPACT_ATOMS: atom_id res chain seq x y z
N MET A 1 -24.52 4.37 70.46
CA MET A 1 -25.13 5.70 70.73
C MET A 1 -24.49 6.70 69.78
N GLN A 2 -25.32 7.49 69.10
CA GLN A 2 -25.11 8.73 68.31
C GLN A 2 -23.64 9.22 68.14
N GLY A 3 -23.16 9.55 66.94
CA GLY A 3 -23.71 10.61 66.09
C GLY A 3 -23.39 10.44 64.60
N LYS A 4 -24.27 11.01 63.80
CA LYS A 4 -24.47 10.83 62.37
C LYS A 4 -23.98 12.10 61.69
N ASP A 5 -22.89 12.04 60.93
CA ASP A 5 -22.40 13.19 60.16
C ASP A 5 -23.22 13.34 58.87
N SER A 6 -24.24 14.19 58.94
CA SER A 6 -25.16 14.55 57.88
C SER A 6 -24.60 15.67 57.01
N SER A 7 -23.46 15.44 56.36
CA SER A 7 -22.83 16.43 55.47
C SER A 7 -22.39 15.89 54.09
N GLN A 8 -22.56 14.60 53.80
CA GLN A 8 -22.18 14.03 52.48
C GLN A 8 -23.33 13.77 51.50
N ILE A 9 -24.58 14.07 51.85
CA ILE A 9 -25.74 13.72 51.00
C ILE A 9 -26.23 14.89 50.12
N GLU A 10 -25.76 16.13 50.33
CA GLU A 10 -26.25 17.29 49.55
C GLU A 10 -25.44 17.67 48.30
N GLN A 11 -24.30 17.02 48.01
CA GLN A 11 -23.50 17.33 46.81
C GLN A 11 -23.78 16.47 45.56
N SER A 12 -24.63 15.43 45.63
CA SER A 12 -24.84 14.54 44.48
C SER A 12 -26.02 14.91 43.56
N LYS A 13 -26.72 16.03 43.81
CA LYS A 13 -27.95 16.38 43.07
C LYS A 13 -27.82 17.43 41.96
N TRP A 14 -26.62 17.97 41.68
CA TRP A 14 -26.45 19.05 40.69
C TRP A 14 -25.39 18.76 39.60
N SER A 15 -25.08 17.49 39.31
CA SER A 15 -24.12 17.13 38.24
C SER A 15 -24.73 16.99 36.83
N TRP A 16 -26.06 17.02 36.69
CA TRP A 16 -26.76 16.80 35.41
C TRP A 16 -26.95 18.06 34.54
N LEU A 17 -26.49 19.24 34.99
CA LEU A 17 -26.67 20.52 34.26
C LEU A 17 -25.37 21.14 33.72
N ASN A 18 -24.22 20.47 33.81
CA ASN A 18 -23.00 20.93 33.14
C ASN A 18 -22.90 20.34 31.73
N LEU A 19 -23.74 20.85 30.81
CA LEU A 19 -23.61 20.58 29.37
C LEU A 19 -22.19 20.91 28.85
N SER A 20 -21.53 21.91 29.46
CA SER A 20 -20.18 22.36 29.13
C SER A 20 -19.08 21.33 29.46
N ALA A 21 -19.21 20.58 30.55
CA ALA A 21 -18.22 19.57 30.96
C ALA A 21 -18.28 18.29 30.10
N TRP A 22 -19.44 18.01 29.49
CA TRP A 22 -19.63 16.89 28.57
C TRP A 22 -19.32 17.27 27.10
N LEU A 23 -19.66 18.49 26.68
CA LEU A 23 -19.40 18.98 25.31
C LEU A 23 -17.94 19.34 25.05
N TRP A 24 -17.18 19.85 26.03
CA TRP A 24 -15.81 20.29 25.78
C TRP A 24 -14.83 19.19 25.33
N PRO A 25 -14.77 18.01 25.97
CA PRO A 25 -13.91 16.93 25.47
C PRO A 25 -14.40 16.37 24.11
N PHE A 26 -15.69 16.48 23.80
CA PHE A 26 -16.28 16.04 22.53
C PHE A 26 -15.97 16.99 21.36
N CYS A 27 -16.03 18.30 21.59
CA CYS A 27 -15.67 19.36 20.63
C CYS A 27 -14.16 19.45 20.31
N LEU A 28 -13.31 18.72 21.04
CA LEU A 28 -11.85 18.70 20.84
C LEU A 28 -11.33 17.42 20.14
N SER A 29 -12.19 16.45 19.82
CA SER A 29 -11.80 15.27 19.06
C SER A 29 -11.26 15.64 17.68
N GLU A 30 -10.23 14.94 17.20
CA GLU A 30 -9.68 15.17 15.85
C GLU A 30 -10.72 14.97 14.73
N LYS A 31 -11.69 14.09 14.96
CA LYS A 31 -12.84 13.90 14.06
C LYS A 31 -13.74 15.12 14.01
N PHE A 32 -14.04 15.73 15.16
CA PHE A 32 -14.84 16.95 15.24
C PHE A 32 -14.15 18.13 14.54
N LYS A 33 -12.86 18.35 14.84
CA LYS A 33 -12.04 19.39 14.20
C LYS A 33 -11.98 19.21 12.69
N PHE A 34 -11.86 17.96 12.23
CA PHE A 34 -11.87 17.65 10.80
C PHE A 34 -13.24 17.91 10.16
N ALA A 35 -14.33 17.39 10.75
CA ALA A 35 -15.68 17.55 10.21
C ALA A 35 -16.12 19.02 10.14
N SER A 36 -15.85 19.83 11.17
CA SER A 36 -16.20 21.26 11.19
C SER A 36 -15.48 22.06 10.11
N ARG A 37 -14.18 21.81 9.92
CA ARG A 37 -13.35 22.42 8.88
C ARG A 37 -13.83 22.11 7.46
N VAL A 38 -14.16 20.85 7.19
CA VAL A 38 -14.68 20.45 5.88
C VAL A 38 -16.06 21.05 5.63
N SER A 39 -16.93 21.05 6.65
CA SER A 39 -18.27 21.63 6.58
C SER A 39 -18.22 23.12 6.30
N LEU A 40 -17.34 23.86 6.99
CA LEU A 40 -17.11 25.28 6.72
C LEU A 40 -16.58 25.51 5.29
N SER A 41 -15.66 24.67 4.82
CA SER A 41 -15.15 24.75 3.45
C SER A 41 -16.25 24.54 2.40
N MET A 42 -17.16 23.59 2.63
CA MET A 42 -18.31 23.33 1.75
C MET A 42 -19.29 24.50 1.73
N VAL A 43 -19.57 25.11 2.88
CA VAL A 43 -20.42 26.31 2.97
C VAL A 43 -19.82 27.46 2.17
N LEU A 44 -18.53 27.75 2.35
CA LEU A 44 -17.85 28.81 1.61
C LEU A 44 -17.78 28.52 0.11
N ALA A 45 -17.58 27.26 -0.29
CA ALA A 45 -17.54 26.84 -1.68
C ALA A 45 -18.89 26.99 -2.42
N PHE A 46 -20.02 26.95 -1.70
CA PHE A 46 -21.34 27.24 -2.27
C PHE A 46 -21.70 28.72 -2.17
N LEU A 47 -21.59 29.32 -0.97
CA LEU A 47 -22.12 30.66 -0.71
C LEU A 47 -21.31 31.76 -1.40
N ILE A 48 -19.98 31.66 -1.51
CA ILE A 48 -19.17 32.72 -2.15
C ILE A 48 -19.49 32.80 -3.65
N PRO A 49 -19.45 31.69 -4.44
CA PRO A 49 -19.82 31.76 -5.85
C PRO A 49 -21.26 32.22 -6.06
N MET A 50 -22.22 31.74 -5.26
CA MET A 50 -23.62 32.16 -5.36
C MET A 50 -23.79 33.65 -5.06
N ALA A 51 -23.13 34.17 -4.03
CA ALA A 51 -23.17 35.60 -3.68
C ALA A 51 -22.56 36.49 -4.77
N MET A 52 -21.52 36.01 -5.46
CA MET A 52 -20.88 36.72 -6.56
C MET A 52 -21.60 36.52 -7.90
N GLY A 53 -22.64 35.68 -7.95
CA GLY A 53 -23.36 35.34 -9.18
C GLY A 53 -22.54 34.47 -10.16
N TRP A 54 -21.52 33.76 -9.68
CA TRP A 54 -20.69 32.90 -10.50
C TRP A 54 -21.38 31.54 -10.78
N PRO A 55 -21.27 31.00 -12.00
CA PRO A 55 -21.89 29.73 -12.36
C PRO A 55 -21.14 28.52 -11.76
N GLN A 56 -21.81 27.37 -11.67
CA GLN A 56 -21.20 26.09 -11.29
C GLN A 56 -20.60 26.01 -9.86
N ALA A 57 -21.25 26.63 -8.87
CA ALA A 57 -20.86 26.52 -7.45
C ALA A 57 -20.71 25.05 -6.98
N SER A 58 -21.52 24.14 -7.54
CA SER A 58 -21.44 22.69 -7.28
C SER A 58 -20.09 22.06 -7.65
N THR A 59 -19.37 22.61 -8.63
CA THR A 59 -18.02 22.16 -9.02
C THR A 59 -17.00 22.46 -7.92
N ALA A 60 -17.04 23.67 -7.35
CA ALA A 60 -16.17 24.06 -6.26
C ALA A 60 -16.42 23.17 -5.03
N ALA A 61 -17.69 22.96 -4.67
CA ALA A 61 -18.08 22.06 -3.59
C ALA A 61 -17.70 20.60 -3.85
N THR A 62 -17.85 20.08 -5.07
CA THR A 62 -17.42 18.71 -5.43
C THR A 62 -15.90 18.56 -5.27
N THR A 63 -15.16 19.62 -5.58
CA THR A 63 -13.71 19.65 -5.39
C THR A 63 -13.35 19.55 -3.91
N VAL A 64 -14.00 20.35 -3.05
CA VAL A 64 -13.84 20.30 -1.59
C VAL A 64 -14.20 18.93 -1.02
N MET A 65 -15.37 18.39 -1.39
CA MET A 65 -15.82 17.06 -0.94
C MET A 65 -14.75 16.01 -1.24
N LEU A 66 -14.33 15.93 -2.50
CA LEU A 66 -13.46 14.85 -2.92
C LEU A 66 -12.08 14.96 -2.25
N ILE A 67 -11.52 16.17 -2.16
CA ILE A 67 -10.25 16.44 -1.45
C ILE A 67 -10.33 16.04 0.04
N ALA A 68 -11.47 16.30 0.69
CA ALA A 68 -11.69 15.91 2.07
C ALA A 68 -11.94 14.41 2.23
N SER A 69 -12.48 13.73 1.22
CA SER A 69 -12.80 12.31 1.28
C SER A 69 -11.64 11.37 0.94
N THR A 70 -10.62 11.84 0.21
CA THR A 70 -9.54 10.99 -0.32
C THR A 70 -8.24 11.02 0.49
N GLY A 71 -8.12 11.84 1.54
CA GLY A 71 -6.84 11.95 2.24
C GLY A 71 -6.87 12.67 3.58
N SER A 72 -5.81 12.44 4.35
CA SER A 72 -5.58 13.05 5.66
C SER A 72 -5.09 14.50 5.53
N ARG A 73 -5.78 15.43 6.20
CA ARG A 73 -5.53 16.88 6.47
C ARG A 73 -4.58 17.73 5.55
N ARG A 74 -3.35 17.30 5.27
CA ARG A 74 -2.33 17.99 4.41
C ARG A 74 -2.11 17.32 3.04
N GLU A 75 -2.45 16.04 2.91
CA GLU A 75 -2.54 15.27 1.65
C GLU A 75 -3.42 15.99 0.62
N SER A 76 -4.43 16.69 1.14
CA SER A 76 -5.41 17.47 0.41
C SER A 76 -4.85 18.59 -0.49
N LEU A 77 -3.68 19.18 -0.21
CA LEU A 77 -3.16 20.34 -0.96
C LEU A 77 -2.48 19.93 -2.28
N ALA A 78 -1.63 18.89 -2.23
CA ALA A 78 -1.08 18.29 -3.44
C ALA A 78 -2.18 17.67 -4.29
N LEU A 79 -3.12 16.93 -3.65
CA LEU A 79 -4.35 16.43 -4.29
C LEU A 79 -5.13 17.54 -4.99
N GLY A 80 -5.31 18.69 -4.32
CA GLY A 80 -5.96 19.87 -4.89
C GLY A 80 -5.22 20.41 -6.12
N THR A 81 -3.90 20.50 -6.06
CA THR A 81 -3.06 20.97 -7.18
C THR A 81 -3.15 20.04 -8.38
N TYR A 82 -3.08 18.72 -8.17
CA TYR A 82 -3.23 17.72 -9.23
C TYR A 82 -4.60 17.78 -9.90
N ARG A 83 -5.66 18.13 -9.16
CA ARG A 83 -7.00 18.33 -9.73
C ARG A 83 -7.07 19.55 -10.63
N VAL A 84 -6.45 20.66 -10.25
CA VAL A 84 -6.36 21.85 -11.09
C VAL A 84 -5.62 21.51 -12.38
N ILE A 85 -4.45 20.86 -12.29
CA ILE A 85 -3.66 20.45 -13.44
C ILE A 85 -4.46 19.51 -14.36
N GLY A 86 -5.10 18.47 -13.82
CA GLY A 86 -5.90 17.53 -14.59
C GLY A 86 -7.10 18.18 -15.28
N THR A 87 -7.76 19.14 -14.62
CA THR A 87 -8.89 19.88 -15.19
C THR A 87 -8.44 20.79 -16.32
N LEU A 88 -7.30 21.48 -16.17
CA LEU A 88 -6.73 22.34 -17.22
C LEU A 88 -6.31 21.53 -18.45
N ILE A 89 -5.58 20.42 -18.26
CA ILE A 89 -5.16 19.55 -19.37
C ILE A 89 -6.40 18.98 -20.07
N GLY A 90 -7.38 18.49 -19.31
CA GLY A 90 -8.60 17.92 -19.87
C GLY A 90 -9.47 18.96 -20.59
N ALA A 91 -9.53 20.20 -20.11
CA ALA A 91 -10.22 21.29 -20.78
C ALA A 91 -9.55 21.64 -22.11
N VAL A 92 -8.21 21.75 -22.14
CA VAL A 92 -7.45 22.02 -23.38
C VAL A 92 -7.65 20.90 -24.39
N VAL A 93 -7.45 19.64 -23.99
CA VAL A 93 -7.63 18.47 -24.87
C VAL A 93 -9.08 18.38 -25.35
N GLY A 94 -10.05 18.54 -24.45
CA GLY A 94 -11.47 18.54 -24.79
C GLY A 94 -11.82 19.63 -25.79
N LEU A 95 -11.34 20.87 -25.58
CA LEU A 95 -11.59 22.01 -26.46
C LEU A 95 -10.99 21.80 -27.85
N LEU A 96 -9.78 21.24 -27.93
CA LEU A 96 -9.16 20.89 -29.20
C LEU A 96 -10.02 19.86 -29.95
N LEU A 97 -10.52 18.83 -29.26
CA LEU A 97 -11.39 17.83 -29.87
C LEU A 97 -12.73 18.41 -30.33
N VAL A 98 -13.35 19.28 -29.53
CA VAL A 98 -14.59 19.97 -29.92
C VAL A 98 -14.34 20.87 -31.12
N GLY A 99 -13.28 21.70 -31.10
CA GLY A 99 -12.97 22.63 -32.18
C GLY A 99 -12.65 21.96 -33.52
N LEU A 100 -11.97 20.80 -33.49
CA LEU A 100 -11.56 20.09 -34.71
C LEU A 100 -12.62 19.13 -35.26
N LEU A 101 -13.41 18.49 -34.40
CA LEU A 101 -14.20 17.31 -34.78
C LEU A 101 -15.69 17.42 -34.48
N ALA A 102 -16.18 18.46 -33.78
CA ALA A 102 -17.59 18.56 -33.40
C ALA A 102 -18.56 18.63 -34.59
N GLN A 103 -18.08 18.95 -35.79
CA GLN A 103 -18.86 18.96 -37.03
C GLN A 103 -19.39 17.56 -37.41
N GLU A 104 -18.59 16.52 -37.16
CA GLU A 104 -18.92 15.13 -37.51
C GLU A 104 -19.15 14.30 -36.24
N ARG A 105 -20.42 14.15 -35.85
CA ARG A 105 -20.83 13.55 -34.57
C ARG A 105 -20.19 12.19 -34.28
N PHE A 106 -20.24 11.26 -35.23
CA PHE A 106 -19.72 9.91 -35.03
C PHE A 106 -18.19 9.88 -34.96
N LEU A 107 -17.51 10.73 -35.73
CA LEU A 107 -16.07 10.87 -35.69
C LEU A 107 -15.61 11.45 -34.34
N TYR A 108 -16.30 12.49 -33.86
CA TYR A 108 -16.05 13.06 -32.52
C TYR A 108 -16.20 11.99 -31.42
N MET A 109 -17.32 11.25 -31.41
CA MET A 109 -17.54 10.18 -30.42
C MET A 109 -16.46 9.09 -30.47
N LEU A 110 -16.04 8.69 -31.67
CA LEU A 110 -14.97 7.70 -31.83
C LEU A 110 -13.66 8.21 -31.26
N VAL A 111 -13.22 9.41 -31.64
CA VAL A 111 -11.95 9.96 -31.17
C VAL A 111 -11.97 10.19 -29.65
N VAL A 112 -13.06 10.72 -29.10
CA VAL A 112 -13.23 10.86 -27.64
C VAL A 112 -13.14 9.52 -26.94
N SER A 113 -13.81 8.48 -27.44
CA SER A 113 -13.79 7.14 -26.83
C SER A 113 -12.37 6.55 -26.78
N VAL A 114 -11.56 6.75 -27.83
CA VAL A 114 -10.16 6.31 -27.88
C VAL A 114 -9.30 7.12 -26.92
N VAL A 115 -9.40 8.45 -26.97
CA VAL A 115 -8.61 9.36 -26.10
C VAL A 115 -8.89 9.07 -24.62
N VAL A 116 -10.16 8.93 -24.24
CA VAL A 116 -10.57 8.65 -22.86
C VAL A 116 -10.12 7.25 -22.41
N ALA A 117 -10.19 6.24 -23.29
CA ALA A 117 -9.66 4.90 -22.99
C ALA A 117 -8.14 4.93 -22.74
N VAL A 118 -7.39 5.69 -23.54
CA VAL A 118 -5.94 5.88 -23.36
C VAL A 118 -5.63 6.63 -22.06
N ILE A 119 -6.36 7.71 -21.76
CA ILE A 119 -6.18 8.46 -20.50
C ILE A 119 -6.45 7.56 -19.29
N PHE A 120 -7.51 6.76 -19.31
CA PHE A 120 -7.81 5.84 -18.20
C PHE A 120 -6.89 4.62 -18.14
N TYR A 121 -6.26 4.22 -19.26
CA TYR A 121 -5.12 3.29 -19.20
C TYR A 121 -3.97 3.89 -18.38
N PHE A 122 -3.57 5.12 -18.69
CA PHE A 122 -2.50 5.81 -17.95
C PHE A 122 -2.86 6.04 -16.48
N ARG A 123 -4.12 6.38 -16.18
CA ARG A 123 -4.63 6.47 -14.81
C ARG A 123 -4.31 5.22 -14.00
N ASN A 124 -4.56 4.03 -14.55
CA ASN A 124 -4.36 2.77 -13.84
C ASN A 124 -2.91 2.28 -13.90
N ALA A 125 -2.15 2.68 -14.91
CA ALA A 125 -0.73 2.36 -15.03
C ALA A 125 0.15 3.22 -14.11
N TYR A 126 -0.30 4.41 -13.73
CA TYR A 126 0.44 5.31 -12.85
C TYR A 126 0.32 4.87 -11.39
N LYS A 127 1.47 4.70 -10.71
CA LYS A 127 1.51 4.21 -9.32
C LYS A 127 1.30 5.26 -8.24
N LYS A 128 1.57 6.52 -8.55
CA LYS A 128 1.34 7.64 -7.62
C LYS A 128 -0.12 8.07 -7.71
N ASP A 129 -0.44 9.27 -7.23
CA ASP A 129 -1.80 9.80 -7.28
C ASP A 129 -2.35 9.88 -8.73
N PRO A 130 -3.40 9.11 -9.06
CA PRO A 130 -3.98 9.07 -10.41
C PRO A 130 -4.94 10.25 -10.68
N SER A 131 -5.11 11.20 -9.75
CA SER A 131 -6.09 12.29 -9.82
C SER A 131 -5.97 13.15 -11.08
N VAL A 132 -4.73 13.42 -11.56
CA VAL A 132 -4.49 14.19 -12.79
C VAL A 132 -5.16 13.51 -13.98
N PHE A 133 -4.87 12.23 -14.20
CA PHE A 133 -5.44 11.46 -15.31
C PHE A 133 -6.95 11.25 -15.16
N MET A 134 -7.42 11.06 -13.92
CA MET A 134 -8.86 10.95 -13.64
C MET A 134 -9.60 12.20 -14.11
N LEU A 135 -9.21 13.38 -13.62
CA LEU A 135 -9.89 14.63 -13.97
C LEU A 135 -9.68 15.03 -15.42
N THR A 136 -8.53 14.69 -16.01
CA THR A 136 -8.31 14.88 -17.46
C THR A 136 -9.36 14.11 -18.26
N GLY A 137 -9.59 12.84 -17.94
CA GLY A 137 -10.59 11.99 -18.62
C GLY A 137 -12.02 12.49 -18.41
N VAL A 138 -12.38 12.88 -17.18
CA VAL A 138 -13.71 13.46 -16.88
C VAL A 138 -13.95 14.73 -17.66
N MET A 139 -12.98 15.64 -17.66
CA MET A 139 -13.13 16.93 -18.30
C MET A 139 -13.23 16.80 -19.82
N VAL A 140 -12.45 15.90 -20.44
CA VAL A 140 -12.59 15.57 -21.88
C VAL A 140 -14.00 15.04 -22.20
N LEU A 141 -14.57 14.19 -21.35
CA LEU A 141 -15.93 13.67 -21.54
C LEU A 141 -17.01 14.74 -21.39
N MET A 142 -16.86 15.64 -20.41
CA MET A 142 -17.83 16.69 -20.11
C MET A 142 -17.78 17.87 -21.09
N MET A 143 -16.67 18.04 -21.81
CA MET A 143 -16.41 19.23 -22.64
C MET A 143 -17.45 19.50 -23.73
N SER A 144 -17.99 18.46 -24.37
CA SER A 144 -18.99 18.64 -25.43
C SER A 144 -20.36 19.05 -24.89
N ASN A 145 -20.59 19.02 -23.57
CA ASN A 145 -21.85 19.39 -22.93
C ASN A 145 -23.11 18.88 -23.66
N GLY A 146 -23.09 17.63 -24.13
CA GLY A 146 -24.23 17.03 -24.86
C GLY A 146 -24.40 17.49 -26.32
N GLY A 147 -23.40 18.13 -26.91
CA GLY A 147 -23.37 18.56 -28.32
C GLY A 147 -23.33 20.07 -28.54
N ASP A 148 -23.35 20.89 -27.47
CA ASP A 148 -23.26 22.34 -27.58
C ASP A 148 -21.79 22.81 -27.67
N ALA A 149 -21.31 22.93 -28.91
CA ALA A 149 -19.96 23.41 -29.18
C ALA A 149 -19.75 24.90 -28.85
N ASN A 150 -20.81 25.72 -28.86
CA ASN A 150 -20.72 27.17 -28.66
C ASN A 150 -20.49 27.53 -27.19
N GLY A 151 -21.14 26.82 -26.27
CA GLY A 151 -20.97 27.00 -24.83
C GLY A 151 -19.72 26.31 -24.24
N ALA A 152 -19.06 25.42 -25.00
CA ALA A 152 -17.97 24.59 -24.50
C ALA A 152 -16.83 25.43 -23.89
N PHE A 153 -16.35 26.47 -24.58
CA PHE A 153 -15.25 27.31 -24.06
C PHE A 153 -15.54 27.90 -22.68
N ILE A 154 -16.68 28.56 -22.53
CA ILE A 154 -17.09 29.15 -21.25
C ILE A 154 -17.26 28.08 -20.17
N TYR A 155 -17.90 26.95 -20.52
CA TYR A 155 -18.04 25.83 -19.60
C TYR A 155 -16.69 25.31 -19.08
N GLY A 156 -15.69 25.20 -19.96
CA GLY A 156 -14.34 24.76 -19.60
C GLY A 156 -13.61 25.73 -18.70
N VAL A 157 -13.71 27.03 -18.98
CA VAL A 157 -13.14 28.10 -18.15
C VAL A 157 -13.79 28.12 -16.77
N ASP A 158 -15.12 28.08 -16.70
CA ASP A 158 -15.87 28.06 -15.44
C ASP A 158 -15.50 26.85 -14.58
N ARG A 159 -15.37 25.67 -15.19
CA ARG A 159 -14.93 24.45 -14.49
C ARG A 159 -13.53 24.61 -13.91
N ALA A 160 -12.58 25.06 -14.71
CA ALA A 160 -11.20 25.25 -14.26
C ALA A 160 -11.10 26.29 -13.13
N PHE A 161 -11.83 27.40 -13.27
CA PHE A 161 -11.92 28.44 -12.25
C PHE A 161 -12.52 27.92 -10.95
N MET A 162 -13.68 27.24 -11.01
CA MET A 162 -14.35 26.72 -9.82
C MET A 162 -13.58 25.59 -9.13
N THR A 163 -12.88 24.74 -9.87
CA THR A 163 -11.98 23.74 -9.28
C THR A 163 -10.84 24.41 -8.55
N THR A 164 -10.21 25.43 -9.15
CA THR A 164 -9.13 26.20 -8.49
C THR A 164 -9.65 26.91 -7.24
N PHE A 165 -10.82 27.55 -7.33
CA PHE A 165 -11.46 28.21 -6.21
C PHE A 165 -11.74 27.25 -5.05
N GLY A 166 -12.30 26.06 -5.31
CA GLY A 166 -12.55 25.04 -4.29
C GLY A 166 -11.27 24.60 -3.57
N VAL A 167 -10.16 24.43 -4.29
CA VAL A 167 -8.85 24.10 -3.70
C VAL A 167 -8.35 25.22 -2.80
N VAL A 168 -8.45 26.48 -3.24
CA VAL A 168 -8.05 27.65 -2.46
C VAL A 168 -8.86 27.77 -1.18
N VAL A 169 -10.19 27.68 -1.26
CA VAL A 169 -11.09 27.76 -0.09
C VAL A 169 -10.75 26.66 0.92
N PHE A 170 -10.63 25.42 0.47
CA PHE A 170 -10.30 24.30 1.36
C PHE A 170 -8.92 24.50 2.01
N THR A 171 -7.94 24.97 1.24
CA THR A 171 -6.58 25.20 1.75
C THR A 171 -6.56 26.30 2.80
N LEU A 172 -7.19 27.45 2.54
CA LEU A 172 -7.25 28.56 3.49
C LEU A 172 -7.92 28.12 4.80
N VAL A 173 -9.09 27.51 4.72
CA VAL A 173 -9.79 26.98 5.91
C VAL A 173 -8.91 25.96 6.64
N SER A 174 -8.18 25.12 5.90
CA SER A 174 -7.31 24.10 6.49
C SER A 174 -6.07 24.62 7.19
N VAL A 175 -5.51 25.73 6.70
CA VAL A 175 -4.33 26.37 7.30
C VAL A 175 -4.71 27.19 8.53
N PHE A 176 -5.83 27.93 8.47
CA PHE A 176 -6.23 28.81 9.56
C PHE A 176 -7.00 28.12 10.69
N LEU A 177 -7.70 27.01 10.40
CA LEU A 177 -8.58 26.34 11.37
C LEU A 177 -7.98 25.00 11.84
N PHE A 178 -7.42 24.99 13.06
CA PHE A 178 -6.80 23.85 13.75
C PHE A 178 -5.58 23.22 13.03
N PRO A 179 -4.37 23.82 13.11
CA PRO A 179 -3.14 23.20 12.61
C PRO A 179 -2.79 21.94 13.41
N VAL A 180 -2.42 20.83 12.73
CA VAL A 180 -1.99 19.57 13.37
C VAL A 180 -0.63 19.15 12.83
N LYS A 181 0.25 18.66 13.73
CA LYS A 181 1.61 18.19 13.39
C LYS A 181 1.55 16.74 12.86
N THR A 182 1.74 16.54 11.55
CA THR A 182 1.67 15.23 10.87
C THR A 182 2.84 14.30 11.18
N GLU A 183 3.94 14.86 11.68
CA GLU A 183 5.24 14.22 11.86
C GLU A 183 5.25 13.10 12.93
N GLN A 184 4.44 13.24 13.98
CA GLN A 184 4.41 12.30 15.11
C GLN A 184 4.07 10.87 14.70
N ASN A 185 3.21 10.68 13.68
CA ASN A 185 2.84 9.34 13.20
C ASN A 185 3.99 8.62 12.48
N LEU A 186 4.91 9.34 11.85
CA LEU A 186 6.02 8.71 11.13
C LEU A 186 7.09 8.22 12.10
N ARG A 187 7.38 9.02 13.13
CA ARG A 187 8.28 8.62 14.23
C ARG A 187 7.79 7.35 14.93
N VAL A 188 6.49 7.27 15.24
CA VAL A 188 5.90 6.08 15.88
C VAL A 188 6.11 4.81 15.05
N LEU A 189 5.90 4.86 13.73
CA LEU A 189 6.13 3.72 12.85
C LEU A 189 7.62 3.33 12.77
N ALA A 190 8.53 4.31 12.77
CA ALA A 190 9.96 4.06 12.78
C ALA A 190 10.42 3.38 14.08
N ARG A 191 9.89 3.82 15.24
CA ARG A 191 10.17 3.20 16.55
C ARG A 191 9.65 1.77 16.61
N GLU A 192 8.44 1.52 16.10
CA GLU A 192 7.86 0.18 16.08
C GLU A 192 8.68 -0.79 15.19
N LEU A 193 9.15 -0.33 14.04
CA LEU A 193 10.06 -1.12 13.20
C LEU A 193 11.37 -1.43 13.94
N ASN A 194 11.98 -0.42 14.56
CA ASN A 194 13.22 -0.59 15.33
C ASN A 194 13.06 -1.59 16.49
N ARG A 195 11.92 -1.54 17.18
CA ARG A 195 11.57 -2.47 18.26
C ARG A 195 11.49 -3.91 17.77
N ILE A 196 10.81 -4.17 16.64
CA ILE A 196 10.70 -5.51 16.05
C ILE A 196 12.06 -6.01 15.57
N GLN A 197 12.88 -5.14 14.96
CA GLN A 197 14.27 -5.47 14.56
C GLN A 197 15.12 -5.88 15.77
N GLY A 198 15.06 -5.12 16.87
CA GLY A 198 15.78 -5.44 18.11
C GLY A 198 15.31 -6.74 18.75
N GLN A 199 13.99 -7.02 18.75
CA GLN A 199 13.44 -8.28 19.24
C GLN A 199 13.93 -9.48 18.42
N LEU A 200 13.93 -9.37 17.09
CA LEU A 200 14.46 -10.42 16.22
C LEU A 200 15.97 -10.61 16.46
N PHE A 201 16.74 -9.54 16.57
CA PHE A 201 18.17 -9.61 16.89
C PHE A 201 18.42 -10.36 18.20
N HIS A 202 17.73 -10.00 19.28
CA HIS A 202 17.87 -10.65 20.58
C HIS A 202 17.54 -12.14 20.53
N LEU A 203 16.47 -12.53 19.83
CA LEU A 203 16.08 -13.93 19.65
C LEU A 203 17.16 -14.75 18.91
N LEU A 204 17.90 -14.13 17.99
CA LEU A 204 18.96 -14.77 17.22
C LEU A 204 20.28 -14.88 17.98
N THR A 205 20.54 -13.98 18.91
CA THR A 205 21.80 -13.93 19.65
C THR A 205 21.75 -14.60 21.03
N SER A 206 20.57 -14.77 21.62
CA SER A 206 20.43 -15.43 22.93
C SER A 206 20.33 -16.96 22.80
N PRO A 207 21.15 -17.75 23.52
CA PRO A 207 20.97 -19.19 23.60
C PRO A 207 19.64 -19.52 24.28
N LYS A 208 18.87 -20.48 23.73
CA LYS A 208 17.67 -21.05 24.37
C LYS A 208 18.06 -21.83 25.64
N GLU A 209 18.42 -21.13 26.72
CA GLU A 209 18.51 -21.69 28.07
C GLU A 209 17.35 -21.20 28.93
N THR A 210 16.12 -21.64 28.64
CA THR A 210 15.05 -21.59 29.65
C THR A 210 13.94 -22.59 29.34
N GLN A 211 14.13 -23.87 29.70
CA GLN A 211 13.00 -24.73 30.13
C GLN A 211 13.41 -26.04 30.84
N VAL A 212 14.65 -26.18 31.31
CA VAL A 212 15.02 -27.29 32.20
C VAL A 212 15.76 -26.76 33.43
N ARG A 213 15.04 -26.05 34.29
CA ARG A 213 15.40 -25.99 35.71
C ARG A 213 14.15 -26.28 36.51
N GLY A 214 13.93 -27.57 36.71
CA GLY A 214 13.07 -28.04 37.79
C GLY A 214 13.66 -27.54 39.11
N TYR A 215 12.89 -26.71 39.79
CA TYR A 215 12.83 -26.75 41.24
C TYR A 215 11.36 -26.84 41.61
N ALA A 216 10.98 -28.02 42.06
CA ALA A 216 9.81 -28.21 42.88
C ALA A 216 9.92 -27.28 44.10
N LEU A 217 8.91 -26.44 44.31
CA LEU A 217 8.38 -26.01 45.60
C LEU A 217 6.95 -25.47 45.36
N GLU A 218 6.05 -25.81 46.28
CA GLU A 218 4.59 -25.79 46.26
C GLU A 218 3.88 -24.43 46.01
N PRO A 219 2.56 -24.45 45.72
CA PRO A 219 1.84 -23.30 45.17
C PRO A 219 1.39 -22.33 46.28
N ILE A 220 1.57 -21.03 46.03
CA ILE A 220 0.84 -19.97 46.74
C ILE A 220 0.12 -19.12 45.69
N ASP A 221 -1.19 -19.23 45.77
CA ASP A 221 -2.23 -18.51 45.06
C ASP A 221 -2.12 -17.00 45.31
N LEU A 222 -2.23 -16.16 44.27
CA LEU A 222 -2.72 -14.77 44.33
C LEU A 222 -2.87 -14.19 42.91
N ASP A 223 -4.11 -13.83 42.60
CA ASP A 223 -4.62 -13.19 41.39
C ASP A 223 -3.67 -12.19 40.69
N GLY A 224 -3.37 -12.50 39.43
CA GLY A 224 -2.75 -11.59 38.48
C GLY A 224 -2.94 -12.14 37.07
N VAL A 225 -3.58 -11.34 36.20
CA VAL A 225 -3.78 -11.65 34.78
C VAL A 225 -2.43 -11.92 34.13
N HIS A 226 -2.07 -13.19 33.96
CA HIS A 226 -0.96 -13.58 33.12
C HIS A 226 -1.39 -13.42 31.66
N GLU A 227 -0.94 -12.34 31.01
CA GLU A 227 -0.78 -12.33 29.56
C GLU A 227 0.15 -13.51 29.21
N SER A 228 -0.45 -14.55 28.63
CA SER A 228 0.28 -15.68 28.09
C SER A 228 1.11 -15.19 26.90
N VAL A 229 2.38 -14.88 27.14
CA VAL A 229 3.36 -14.64 26.08
C VAL A 229 3.54 -15.97 25.34
N GLU A 230 2.85 -16.12 24.20
CA GLU A 230 3.08 -17.23 23.27
C GLU A 230 4.57 -17.23 22.86
N PRO A 231 5.23 -18.41 22.76
CA PRO A 231 6.60 -18.50 22.29
C PRO A 231 6.68 -17.90 20.89
N THR A 232 7.34 -16.76 20.78
CA THR A 232 7.40 -15.98 19.53
C THR A 232 8.35 -16.70 18.57
N ASP A 233 7.78 -17.40 17.58
CA ASP A 233 8.54 -18.11 16.56
C ASP A 233 9.27 -17.12 15.62
N VAL A 234 10.48 -17.46 15.17
CA VAL A 234 11.32 -16.65 14.27
C VAL A 234 10.55 -16.30 12.99
N SER A 235 9.82 -17.27 12.43
CA SER A 235 8.99 -17.08 11.23
C SER A 235 7.90 -16.02 11.43
N SER A 236 7.28 -16.00 12.62
CA SER A 236 6.23 -15.03 12.95
C SER A 236 6.77 -13.60 13.05
N LEU A 237 7.95 -13.42 13.64
CA LEU A 237 8.64 -12.13 13.75
C LEU A 237 9.11 -11.61 12.39
N VAL A 238 9.64 -12.47 11.52
CA VAL A 238 10.01 -12.09 10.15
C VAL A 238 8.80 -11.55 9.38
N LYS A 239 7.62 -12.18 9.54
CA LYS A 239 6.38 -11.67 8.94
C LYS A 239 5.97 -10.31 9.50
N GLN A 240 6.03 -10.10 10.82
CA GLN A 240 5.74 -8.82 11.45
C GLN A 240 6.71 -7.72 11.00
N LEU A 241 7.99 -8.06 10.87
CA LEU A 241 9.06 -7.16 10.41
C LEU A 241 8.79 -6.63 9.00
N PHE A 242 8.42 -7.51 8.06
CA PHE A 242 8.01 -7.09 6.71
C PHE A 242 6.79 -6.17 6.73
N GLY A 243 5.80 -6.47 7.58
CA GLY A 243 4.61 -5.63 7.75
C GLY A 243 4.93 -4.22 8.25
N ALA A 244 5.78 -4.12 9.27
CA ALA A 244 6.22 -2.86 9.85
C ALA A 244 7.04 -2.02 8.85
N LEU A 245 7.98 -2.64 8.12
CA LEU A 245 8.76 -1.96 7.09
C LEU A 245 7.85 -1.43 5.97
N ALA A 246 6.91 -2.24 5.50
CA ALA A 246 5.96 -1.84 4.47
C ALA A 246 5.07 -0.67 4.95
N ALA A 247 4.62 -0.68 6.21
CA ALA A 247 3.83 0.41 6.77
C ALA A 247 4.62 1.73 6.82
N LEU A 248 5.88 1.69 7.25
CA LEU A 248 6.77 2.85 7.27
C LEU A 248 7.02 3.40 5.86
N GLU A 249 7.37 2.54 4.90
CA GLU A 249 7.61 2.94 3.50
C GLU A 249 6.37 3.58 2.88
N GLN A 250 5.19 2.95 3.03
CA GLN A 250 3.94 3.48 2.49
C GLN A 250 3.60 4.85 3.07
N ARG A 251 3.77 5.01 4.39
CA ARG A 251 3.49 6.28 5.07
C ARG A 251 4.49 7.37 4.67
N TYR A 252 5.77 7.04 4.55
CA TYR A 252 6.80 7.98 4.11
C TYR A 252 6.57 8.45 2.67
N ILE A 253 6.28 7.52 1.74
CA ILE A 253 5.98 7.87 0.34
C ILE A 253 4.78 8.81 0.26
N SER A 254 3.74 8.59 1.08
CA SER A 254 2.57 9.47 1.16
C SER A 254 2.90 10.88 1.65
N ILE A 255 3.85 11.04 2.59
CA ILE A 255 4.10 12.35 3.24
C ILE A 255 5.30 13.11 2.65
N SER A 256 6.30 12.41 2.12
CA SER A 256 7.63 12.95 1.75
C SER A 256 7.62 14.06 0.68
N ALA A 257 6.56 14.17 -0.13
CA ALA A 257 6.40 15.22 -1.13
C ALA A 257 5.62 16.45 -0.62
N GLU A 258 5.02 16.37 0.57
CA GLU A 258 3.88 17.22 0.95
C GLU A 258 4.04 17.94 2.28
N CYS A 259 4.78 17.36 3.23
CA CYS A 259 5.05 18.02 4.51
C CYS A 259 6.33 18.85 4.40
N SER A 260 6.24 20.18 4.60
CA SER A 260 7.41 21.08 4.62
C SER A 260 8.52 20.53 5.51
N ASP A 261 8.15 20.00 6.67
CA ASP A 261 9.07 19.56 7.72
C ASP A 261 9.82 18.29 7.30
N VAL A 262 9.10 17.29 6.76
CA VAL A 262 9.73 16.07 6.20
C VAL A 262 10.49 16.36 4.91
N SER A 263 9.98 17.27 4.07
CA SER A 263 10.62 17.66 2.81
C SER A 263 11.90 18.47 3.02
N ALA A 264 11.99 19.21 4.13
CA ALA A 264 13.18 19.95 4.53
C ALA A 264 14.34 18.99 4.86
N TYR A 265 14.02 17.86 5.50
CA TYR A 265 14.97 16.78 5.84
C TYR A 265 14.82 15.55 4.94
N LYS A 266 14.42 15.75 3.67
CA LYS A 266 14.10 14.63 2.77
C LYS A 266 15.28 13.70 2.55
N LYS A 267 16.49 14.26 2.45
CA LYS A 267 17.72 13.48 2.26
C LYS A 267 17.96 12.56 3.47
N GLU A 268 17.81 13.09 4.66
CA GLU A 268 18.00 12.40 5.93
C GLU A 268 16.94 11.31 6.13
N TRP A 269 15.67 11.60 5.82
CA TRP A 269 14.61 10.60 5.85
C TRP A 269 14.79 9.48 4.80
N ASP A 270 15.21 9.83 3.58
CA ASP A 270 15.53 8.85 2.54
C ASP A 270 16.68 7.92 2.99
N LEU A 271 17.68 8.46 3.68
CA LEU A 271 18.79 7.69 4.26
C LEU A 271 18.35 6.83 5.45
N ALA A 272 17.54 7.36 6.37
CA ALA A 272 17.02 6.60 7.50
C ALA A 272 16.19 5.40 7.02
N LEU A 273 15.31 5.61 6.04
CA LEU A 273 14.52 4.53 5.44
C LEU A 273 15.42 3.49 4.76
N LEU A 274 16.48 3.93 4.08
CA LEU A 274 17.46 3.03 3.47
C LEU A 274 18.15 2.16 4.52
N TYR A 275 18.59 2.73 5.64
CA TYR A 275 19.24 1.96 6.70
C TYR A 275 18.28 1.01 7.41
N TYR A 276 17.05 1.44 7.71
CA TYR A 276 16.02 0.54 8.25
C TYR A 276 15.82 -0.66 7.33
N LYS A 277 15.74 -0.44 6.01
CA LYS A 277 15.63 -1.52 5.03
C LYS A 277 16.85 -2.44 5.04
N GLN A 278 18.06 -1.89 5.03
CA GLN A 278 19.30 -2.69 5.05
C GLN A 278 19.44 -3.51 6.34
N ILE A 279 19.09 -2.95 7.49
CA ILE A 279 19.08 -3.65 8.78
C ILE A 279 18.09 -4.81 8.74
N THR A 280 16.88 -4.59 8.23
CA THR A 280 15.89 -5.65 8.01
C THR A 280 16.44 -6.77 7.12
N GLU A 281 17.07 -6.43 5.99
CA GLU A 281 17.68 -7.41 5.07
C GLU A 281 18.75 -8.27 5.77
N LEU A 282 19.61 -7.65 6.59
CA LEU A 282 20.66 -8.34 7.35
C LEU A 282 20.09 -9.26 8.44
N LEU A 283 19.04 -8.82 9.15
CA LEU A 283 18.43 -9.63 10.21
C LEU A 283 17.69 -10.84 9.66
N ILE A 284 16.95 -10.68 8.55
CA ILE A 284 16.26 -11.80 7.88
C ILE A 284 17.26 -12.84 7.41
N PHE A 285 18.40 -12.38 6.87
CA PHE A 285 19.48 -13.26 6.46
C PHE A 285 19.95 -14.18 7.61
N VAL A 286 20.17 -13.62 8.81
CA VAL A 286 20.59 -14.40 9.99
C VAL A 286 19.45 -15.30 10.49
N ALA A 287 18.22 -14.79 10.50
CA ALA A 287 17.05 -15.51 10.99
C ALA A 287 16.83 -16.84 10.30
N GLU A 288 16.95 -16.86 8.98
CA GLU A 288 16.75 -18.06 8.16
C GLU A 288 18.00 -18.93 8.13
N SER A 289 19.19 -18.36 8.33
CA SER A 289 20.41 -19.17 8.52
C SER A 289 20.32 -20.11 9.74
N GLY A 290 19.67 -19.67 10.82
CA GLY A 290 19.62 -20.38 12.11
C GLY A 290 18.46 -21.36 12.29
N SER A 291 17.36 -21.23 11.53
CA SER A 291 16.17 -22.10 11.65
C SER A 291 16.33 -23.49 11.04
N HIS A 292 17.34 -23.69 10.17
CA HIS A 292 17.45 -24.88 9.34
C HIS A 292 18.49 -25.92 9.82
N ASP A 293 19.29 -25.65 10.85
CA ASP A 293 20.15 -26.68 11.50
C ASP A 293 19.29 -27.54 12.46
N THR A 294 18.41 -28.37 11.88
CA THR A 294 17.59 -29.39 12.59
C THR A 294 18.36 -30.68 12.88
N LYS A 295 19.59 -30.82 12.38
CA LYS A 295 20.53 -31.82 12.90
C LYS A 295 21.24 -31.19 14.11
N GLU A 296 20.89 -31.68 15.31
CA GLU A 296 21.50 -31.31 16.60
C GLU A 296 23.05 -31.41 16.67
N SER A 297 23.74 -31.86 15.61
CA SER A 297 25.18 -32.16 15.61
C SER A 297 26.13 -30.99 15.29
N GLU A 298 25.67 -29.81 14.86
CA GLU A 298 26.59 -28.67 14.62
C GLU A 298 26.00 -27.31 15.06
N ARG A 299 25.51 -27.19 16.29
CA ARG A 299 25.42 -25.85 16.91
C ARG A 299 26.83 -25.35 17.15
N LEU A 300 27.42 -24.71 16.13
CA LEU A 300 28.67 -23.97 16.25
C LEU A 300 28.53 -22.99 17.41
N SER A 301 29.26 -23.23 18.49
CA SER A 301 29.39 -22.27 19.59
C SER A 301 30.14 -21.06 19.05
N LEU A 302 29.42 -20.04 18.58
CA LEU A 302 30.00 -18.85 17.94
C LEU A 302 30.99 -18.14 18.88
N GLU A 303 30.74 -18.23 20.18
CA GLU A 303 31.62 -17.80 21.28
C GLU A 303 33.03 -18.42 21.25
N ARG A 304 33.19 -19.58 20.61
CA ARG A 304 34.48 -20.27 20.47
C ARG A 304 35.33 -19.73 19.32
N PHE A 305 34.72 -19.06 18.34
CA PHE A 305 35.39 -18.61 17.12
C PHE A 305 35.49 -17.08 17.02
N ILE A 306 34.63 -16.38 17.74
CA ILE A 306 34.60 -14.92 17.84
C ILE A 306 34.92 -14.54 19.29
N THR A 307 36.09 -13.95 19.52
CA THR A 307 36.60 -13.69 20.87
C THR A 307 35.86 -12.56 21.60
N ASP A 308 35.26 -11.62 20.86
CA ASP A 308 34.51 -10.48 21.39
C ASP A 308 32.98 -10.58 21.16
N TYR A 309 32.47 -11.81 20.97
CA TYR A 309 31.07 -12.05 20.55
C TYR A 309 30.05 -11.41 21.50
N GLU A 310 30.16 -11.68 22.80
CA GLU A 310 29.21 -11.17 23.80
C GLU A 310 29.25 -9.64 23.88
N GLN A 311 30.45 -9.05 23.79
CA GLN A 311 30.62 -7.60 23.79
C GLN A 311 30.03 -6.96 22.52
N ALA A 312 30.21 -7.58 21.35
CA ALA A 312 29.64 -7.12 20.10
C ALA A 312 28.10 -7.16 20.13
N VAL A 313 27.51 -8.23 20.66
CA VAL A 313 26.06 -8.38 20.82
C VAL A 313 25.49 -7.34 21.78
N GLN A 314 26.12 -7.13 22.94
CA GLN A 314 25.69 -6.11 23.91
C GLN A 314 25.73 -4.70 23.32
N LYS A 315 26.78 -4.35 22.58
CA LYS A 315 26.89 -3.05 21.91
C LYS A 315 25.82 -2.85 20.83
N LEU A 316 25.50 -3.88 20.07
CA LEU A 316 24.41 -3.85 19.08
C LEU A 316 23.04 -3.67 19.76
N ALA A 317 22.78 -4.36 20.86
CA ALA A 317 21.57 -4.17 21.66
C ALA A 317 21.46 -2.74 22.22
N ALA A 318 22.58 -2.15 22.65
CA ALA A 318 22.64 -0.75 23.06
C ALA A 318 22.29 0.19 21.89
N LEU A 319 22.84 -0.03 20.69
CA LEU A 319 22.55 0.79 19.50
C LEU A 319 21.06 0.76 19.09
N PHE A 320 20.35 -0.36 19.25
CA PHE A 320 18.89 -0.40 19.05
C PHE A 320 18.15 0.51 20.05
N THR A 321 18.65 0.62 21.28
CA THR A 321 18.08 1.51 22.29
C THR A 321 18.45 2.97 22.03
N GLU A 322 19.71 3.24 21.65
CA GLU A 322 20.21 4.58 21.32
C GLU A 322 19.51 5.16 20.09
N SER A 323 19.26 4.35 19.06
CA SER A 323 18.51 4.78 17.87
C SER A 323 17.06 5.19 18.18
N ASP A 324 16.44 4.58 19.18
CA ASP A 324 15.12 5.00 19.67
C ASP A 324 15.20 6.34 20.42
N GLN A 325 16.20 6.49 21.29
CA GLN A 325 16.45 7.71 22.06
C GLN A 325 16.85 8.91 21.19
N ALA A 326 17.57 8.69 20.08
CA ALA A 326 18.00 9.75 19.15
C ALA A 326 16.83 10.50 18.47
N TRP A 327 15.60 9.96 18.54
CA TRP A 327 14.41 10.68 18.11
C TRP A 327 14.03 11.84 19.04
N ASP A 328 14.35 11.71 20.34
CA ASP A 328 14.01 12.67 21.39
C ASP A 328 15.21 13.52 21.81
N ASP A 329 16.40 12.93 21.87
CA ASP A 329 17.65 13.63 22.20
C ASP A 329 18.33 14.18 20.95
N LYS A 330 18.31 15.52 20.83
CA LYS A 330 18.88 16.26 19.68
C LYS A 330 20.16 17.03 20.03
N GLU A 331 20.60 17.00 21.29
CA GLU A 331 21.79 17.70 21.75
C GLU A 331 23.05 16.84 21.63
N HIS A 332 22.89 15.52 21.73
CA HIS A 332 23.99 14.56 21.58
C HIS A 332 24.33 14.30 20.10
N ARG A 333 25.60 14.49 19.75
CA ARG A 333 26.14 14.01 18.47
C ARG A 333 26.55 12.56 18.62
N PHE A 334 25.87 11.69 17.89
CA PHE A 334 26.25 10.29 17.76
C PHE A 334 27.31 10.16 16.68
N GLU A 335 28.50 9.66 17.05
CA GLU A 335 29.57 9.39 16.09
C GLU A 335 29.33 8.05 15.39
N VAL A 336 29.72 7.97 14.12
CA VAL A 336 29.70 6.71 13.38
C VAL A 336 30.87 5.86 13.85
N ILE A 337 30.59 4.76 14.53
CA ILE A 337 31.60 3.84 15.05
C ILE A 337 31.72 2.67 14.07
N GLU A 338 32.92 2.46 13.51
CA GLU A 338 33.24 1.23 12.78
C GLU A 338 33.86 0.24 13.77
N GLN A 339 33.11 -0.80 14.13
CA GLN A 339 33.63 -1.90 14.93
C GLN A 339 33.90 -3.12 14.05
N ARG A 340 35.06 -3.75 14.26
CA ARG A 340 35.42 -5.03 13.64
C ARG A 340 35.54 -6.08 14.73
N VAL A 341 34.67 -7.07 14.65
CA VAL A 341 34.72 -8.31 15.43
C VAL A 341 36.05 -9.02 15.24
N THR A 342 36.65 -9.51 16.33
CA THR A 342 37.94 -10.23 16.32
C THR A 342 37.72 -11.74 16.18
N LEU A 343 38.36 -12.32 15.17
CA LEU A 343 38.25 -13.73 14.83
C LEU A 343 39.45 -14.52 15.37
N ASP A 344 39.19 -15.72 15.90
CA ASP A 344 40.26 -16.66 16.28
C ASP A 344 40.75 -17.43 15.05
N GLU A 345 41.87 -16.99 14.48
CA GLU A 345 42.48 -17.59 13.28
C GLU A 345 43.00 -19.02 13.50
N GLU A 346 43.31 -19.42 14.73
CA GLU A 346 43.78 -20.78 15.04
C GLU A 346 42.61 -21.75 15.11
N ALA A 347 41.51 -21.35 15.76
CA ALA A 347 40.28 -22.13 15.79
C ALA A 347 39.66 -22.29 14.38
N LEU A 348 39.70 -21.24 13.56
CA LEU A 348 39.18 -21.25 12.19
C LEU A 348 39.91 -22.22 11.23
N LYS A 349 41.19 -22.53 11.49
CA LYS A 349 41.98 -23.49 10.68
C LYS A 349 41.57 -24.95 10.94
N THR A 350 40.95 -25.22 12.09
CA THR A 350 40.51 -26.58 12.49
C THR A 350 39.09 -26.92 12.04
N CYS A 351 38.35 -25.95 11.48
CA CYS A 351 36.97 -26.13 11.03
C CYS A 351 36.85 -26.66 9.61
N THR A 352 35.72 -27.32 9.32
CA THR A 352 35.29 -27.59 7.95
C THR A 352 35.12 -26.29 7.17
N HIS A 353 35.30 -26.33 5.85
CA HIS A 353 35.16 -25.15 4.99
C HIS A 353 33.78 -24.47 5.12
N LEU A 354 32.72 -25.27 5.35
CA LEU A 354 31.35 -24.81 5.59
C LEU A 354 31.21 -24.07 6.94
N SER A 355 31.72 -24.66 8.02
CA SER A 355 31.73 -24.05 9.35
C SER A 355 32.52 -22.74 9.38
N ARG A 356 33.69 -22.72 8.73
CA ARG A 356 34.51 -21.52 8.56
C ARG A 356 33.75 -20.43 7.80
N GLY A 357 33.02 -20.80 6.74
CA GLY A 357 32.16 -19.90 5.98
C GLY A 357 31.02 -19.29 6.80
N LYS A 358 30.33 -20.12 7.60
CA LYS A 358 29.27 -19.68 8.52
C LYS A 358 29.79 -18.64 9.53
N VAL A 359 30.93 -18.91 10.18
CA VAL A 359 31.53 -17.99 11.16
C VAL A 359 31.97 -16.67 10.51
N LEU A 360 32.66 -16.72 9.37
CA LEU A 360 33.07 -15.52 8.63
C LEU A 360 31.87 -14.67 8.21
N THR A 361 30.78 -15.32 7.79
CA THR A 361 29.53 -14.65 7.40
C THR A 361 28.88 -13.97 8.60
N ILE A 362 28.77 -14.63 9.76
CA ILE A 362 28.21 -14.03 10.97
C ILE A 362 29.05 -12.85 11.46
N ALA A 363 30.37 -12.97 11.46
CA ALA A 363 31.26 -11.86 11.82
C ALA A 363 31.12 -10.67 10.85
N TYR A 364 31.01 -10.92 9.55
CA TYR A 364 30.73 -9.89 8.55
C TYR A 364 29.39 -9.19 8.81
N LEU A 365 28.34 -9.95 9.14
CA LEU A 365 27.00 -9.42 9.40
C LEU A 365 26.94 -8.59 10.68
N LEU A 366 27.60 -9.02 11.76
CA LEU A 366 27.70 -8.23 13.00
C LEU A 366 28.37 -6.88 12.73
N ASN A 367 29.46 -6.86 11.96
CA ASN A 367 30.14 -5.63 11.56
C ASN A 367 29.23 -4.72 10.72
N GLN A 368 28.54 -5.28 9.73
CA GLN A 368 27.62 -4.52 8.88
C GLN A 368 26.42 -3.99 9.67
N LEU A 369 25.84 -4.78 10.57
CA LEU A 369 24.72 -4.37 11.40
C LEU A 369 25.13 -3.20 12.32
N HIS A 370 26.33 -3.25 12.90
CA HIS A 370 26.88 -2.18 13.71
C HIS A 370 27.06 -0.89 12.91
N GLU A 371 27.69 -0.99 11.74
CA GLU A 371 27.88 0.15 10.81
C GLU A 371 26.53 0.78 10.43
N LYS A 372 25.55 -0.02 10.02
CA LYS A 372 24.25 0.49 9.55
C LYS A 372 23.40 1.05 10.69
N LEU A 373 23.40 0.45 11.88
CA LEU A 373 22.73 0.99 13.06
C LEU A 373 23.36 2.30 13.53
N SER A 374 24.69 2.37 13.58
CA SER A 374 25.40 3.60 13.97
C SER A 374 25.11 4.74 12.98
N ARG A 375 25.13 4.47 11.66
CA ARG A 375 24.74 5.44 10.64
C ARG A 375 23.25 5.81 10.69
N LEU A 376 22.37 4.88 11.04
CA LEU A 376 20.96 5.15 11.26
C LEU A 376 20.78 6.13 12.43
N THR A 377 21.39 5.87 13.58
CA THR A 377 21.33 6.74 14.77
C THR A 377 21.85 8.15 14.46
N ALA A 378 22.99 8.26 13.78
CA ALA A 378 23.55 9.54 13.34
C ALA A 378 22.64 10.28 12.33
N THR A 379 21.94 9.55 11.46
CA THR A 379 20.98 10.14 10.51
C THR A 379 19.75 10.65 11.24
N ILE A 380 19.20 9.86 12.17
CA ILE A 380 18.01 10.22 12.97
C ILE A 380 18.28 11.45 13.84
N SER A 381 19.46 11.55 14.45
CA SER A 381 19.83 12.72 15.25
C SER A 381 19.89 14.01 14.43
N CYS A 382 20.22 13.93 13.13
CA CYS A 382 20.21 15.08 12.24
C CYS A 382 18.80 15.56 11.85
N ILE A 383 17.80 14.66 11.84
CA ILE A 383 16.40 15.02 11.54
C ILE A 383 15.88 15.98 12.62
N ASP A 384 15.35 17.13 12.19
CA ASP A 384 14.90 18.26 13.01
C ASP A 384 15.97 18.99 13.82
N SER A 385 17.24 18.69 13.58
CA SER A 385 18.35 19.41 14.20
C SER A 385 18.66 20.70 13.41
N VAL A 386 18.94 21.79 14.14
CA VAL A 386 19.28 23.09 13.52
C VAL A 386 20.71 23.10 12.94
N THR A 387 21.60 22.23 13.44
CA THR A 387 23.04 22.24 13.12
C THR A 387 23.58 20.94 12.55
N GLY A 388 22.82 19.84 12.61
CA GLY A 388 23.26 18.52 12.15
C GLY A 388 23.21 18.42 10.63
N LYS A 389 24.26 17.83 10.05
CA LYS A 389 24.33 17.44 8.65
C LYS A 389 24.88 16.04 8.57
N VAL A 390 24.35 15.27 7.64
CA VAL A 390 24.86 13.93 7.36
C VAL A 390 26.07 14.06 6.44
N ASP A 391 27.25 13.73 6.99
CA ASP A 391 28.56 13.88 6.32
C ASP A 391 28.91 12.71 5.38
N PHE A 392 28.09 11.65 5.36
CA PHE A 392 28.26 10.51 4.48
C PHE A 392 27.24 10.49 3.32
N SER A 393 27.61 9.81 2.23
CA SER A 393 26.76 9.63 1.06
C SER A 393 26.59 8.15 0.75
N GLU A 394 25.36 7.67 0.75
CA GLU A 394 25.03 6.30 0.34
C GLU A 394 24.52 6.29 -1.12
N ARG A 395 24.74 5.18 -1.83
CA ARG A 395 24.20 5.01 -3.17
C ARG A 395 22.76 4.51 -3.07
N PHE A 396 21.81 5.38 -3.43
CA PHE A 396 20.40 5.00 -3.44
C PHE A 396 20.12 3.92 -4.51
N PRO A 397 19.32 2.89 -4.18
CA PRO A 397 18.84 1.95 -5.18
C PRO A 397 18.04 2.73 -6.24
N LYS A 398 18.18 2.31 -7.50
CA LYS A 398 17.43 2.94 -8.60
C LYS A 398 15.94 2.81 -8.34
N SER A 399 15.20 3.91 -8.43
CA SER A 399 13.76 3.87 -8.30
C SER A 399 13.15 3.10 -9.48
N LEU A 400 12.25 2.18 -9.17
CA LEU A 400 11.45 1.51 -10.19
C LEU A 400 10.60 2.55 -10.93
N SER A 401 10.29 2.26 -12.20
CA SER A 401 9.44 3.13 -13.04
C SER A 401 8.17 3.56 -12.30
N GLN A 402 7.76 4.81 -12.44
CA GLN A 402 6.49 5.30 -11.87
C GLN A 402 5.26 4.71 -12.57
N PHE A 403 5.45 4.13 -13.75
CA PHE A 403 4.42 3.51 -14.58
C PHE A 403 4.62 2.01 -14.67
N ILE A 404 3.51 1.27 -14.53
CA ILE A 404 3.41 -0.16 -14.85
C ILE A 404 3.05 -0.27 -16.34
N TRP A 405 4.07 -0.22 -17.18
CA TRP A 405 3.91 -0.36 -18.62
C TRP A 405 3.45 -1.77 -18.99
N TRP A 406 2.59 -1.85 -20.00
CA TRP A 406 2.11 -3.11 -20.60
C TRP A 406 1.38 -4.04 -19.62
N ASP A 407 0.74 -3.46 -18.60
CA ASP A 407 -0.12 -4.22 -17.68
C ASP A 407 -1.42 -4.65 -18.35
N ALA A 408 -1.70 -5.96 -18.34
CA ALA A 408 -2.88 -6.53 -18.99
C ALA A 408 -4.21 -6.15 -18.30
N GLU A 409 -4.23 -5.91 -16.99
CA GLU A 409 -5.45 -5.49 -16.30
C GLU A 409 -5.78 -4.04 -16.60
N ASN A 410 -4.77 -3.18 -16.62
CA ASN A 410 -4.94 -1.78 -16.98
C ASN A 410 -5.47 -1.65 -18.42
N ALA A 411 -4.95 -2.48 -19.34
CA ALA A 411 -5.47 -2.56 -20.71
C ALA A 411 -6.92 -3.07 -20.75
N LYS A 412 -7.27 -4.10 -19.95
CA LYS A 412 -8.66 -4.58 -19.84
C LYS A 412 -9.61 -3.49 -19.33
N THR A 413 -9.20 -2.66 -18.37
CA THR A 413 -10.02 -1.53 -17.92
C THR A 413 -10.23 -0.50 -19.04
N ALA A 414 -9.19 -0.17 -19.80
CA ALA A 414 -9.32 0.75 -20.95
C ALA A 414 -10.32 0.21 -21.99
N VAL A 415 -10.28 -1.09 -22.28
CA VAL A 415 -11.26 -1.75 -23.15
C VAL A 415 -12.67 -1.71 -22.54
N LYS A 416 -12.84 -1.95 -21.23
CA LYS A 416 -14.14 -1.82 -20.55
C LYS A 416 -14.71 -0.41 -20.64
N VAL A 417 -13.87 0.62 -20.45
CA VAL A 417 -14.23 2.03 -20.62
C VAL A 417 -14.71 2.29 -22.05
N PHE A 418 -13.94 1.87 -23.05
CA PHE A 418 -14.28 2.05 -24.47
C PHE A 418 -15.63 1.40 -24.81
N VAL A 419 -15.81 0.13 -24.41
CA VAL A 419 -17.04 -0.62 -24.67
C VAL A 419 -18.23 0.00 -23.94
N THR A 420 -18.04 0.45 -22.69
CA THR A 420 -19.10 1.09 -21.89
C THR A 420 -19.52 2.42 -22.51
N TYR A 421 -18.57 3.23 -23.00
CA TYR A 421 -18.86 4.48 -23.70
C TYR A 421 -19.76 4.24 -24.90
N TRP A 422 -19.45 3.24 -25.74
CA TRP A 422 -20.25 2.92 -26.92
C TRP A 422 -21.61 2.32 -26.59
N ILE A 423 -21.69 1.38 -25.64
CA ILE A 423 -22.99 0.81 -25.23
C ILE A 423 -23.89 1.90 -24.65
N ALA A 424 -23.36 2.71 -23.71
CA ALA A 424 -24.13 3.81 -23.11
C ALA A 424 -24.48 4.88 -24.16
N GLY A 425 -23.57 5.19 -25.08
CA GLY A 425 -23.78 6.11 -26.18
C GLY A 425 -24.87 5.67 -27.15
N LEU A 426 -24.92 4.38 -27.50
CA LEU A 426 -25.99 3.81 -28.34
C LEU A 426 -27.34 3.87 -27.62
N ILE A 427 -27.38 3.54 -26.32
CA ILE A 427 -28.61 3.69 -25.51
C ILE A 427 -29.07 5.16 -25.51
N TRP A 428 -28.14 6.09 -25.36
CA TRP A 428 -28.44 7.52 -25.41
C TRP A 428 -28.99 7.96 -26.77
N ILE A 429 -28.39 7.52 -27.88
CA ILE A 429 -28.81 7.89 -29.24
C ILE A 429 -30.21 7.37 -29.56
N TYR A 430 -30.51 6.10 -29.22
CA TYR A 430 -31.76 5.45 -29.64
C TYR A 430 -32.91 5.59 -28.64
N PHE A 431 -32.62 5.64 -27.34
CA PHE A 431 -33.64 5.62 -26.29
C PHE A 431 -33.69 6.88 -25.43
N ASN A 432 -32.64 7.73 -25.49
CA ASN A 432 -32.50 8.95 -24.69
C ASN A 432 -32.91 8.76 -23.21
N PRO A 433 -32.12 7.99 -22.43
CA PRO A 433 -32.47 7.64 -21.06
C PRO A 433 -32.52 8.90 -20.16
N PRO A 434 -33.16 8.81 -18.99
CA PRO A 434 -33.10 9.86 -17.98
C PRO A 434 -31.65 10.32 -17.73
N GLY A 435 -31.43 11.64 -17.80
CA GLY A 435 -30.09 12.24 -17.71
C GLY A 435 -29.34 12.43 -19.05
N GLY A 436 -29.86 11.90 -20.16
CA GLY A 436 -29.30 12.14 -21.50
C GLY A 436 -27.82 11.76 -21.62
N TYR A 437 -26.98 12.67 -22.12
CA TYR A 437 -25.54 12.42 -22.26
C TYR A 437 -24.81 12.25 -20.91
N SER A 438 -25.34 12.81 -19.82
CA SER A 438 -24.79 12.61 -18.47
C SER A 438 -24.78 11.14 -18.06
N PHE A 439 -25.74 10.34 -18.54
CA PHE A 439 -25.72 8.88 -18.35
C PHE A 439 -24.46 8.24 -18.94
N VAL A 440 -24.02 8.68 -20.13
CA VAL A 440 -22.79 8.19 -20.78
C VAL A 440 -21.57 8.59 -19.97
N ILE A 441 -21.49 9.87 -19.56
CA ILE A 441 -20.38 10.41 -18.77
C ILE A 441 -20.24 9.62 -17.46
N PHE A 442 -21.31 9.53 -16.66
CA PHE A 442 -21.26 8.85 -15.37
C PHE A 442 -21.01 7.34 -15.53
N SER A 443 -21.60 6.68 -16.54
CA SER A 443 -21.31 5.26 -16.82
C SER A 443 -19.82 5.03 -17.04
N VAL A 444 -19.16 5.91 -17.79
CA VAL A 444 -17.73 5.78 -18.13
C VAL A 444 -16.82 6.16 -16.95
N ILE A 445 -17.17 7.21 -16.20
CA ILE A 445 -16.43 7.62 -14.99
C ILE A 445 -16.49 6.51 -13.94
N PHE A 446 -17.69 6.05 -13.59
CA PHE A 446 -17.83 4.99 -12.60
C PHE A 446 -17.28 3.65 -13.10
N MET A 447 -17.32 3.38 -14.41
CA MET A 447 -16.59 2.24 -14.98
C MET A 447 -15.11 2.30 -14.66
N SER A 448 -14.47 3.43 -14.94
CA SER A 448 -13.04 3.64 -14.67
C SER A 448 -12.71 3.54 -13.18
N LEU A 449 -13.59 4.07 -12.31
CA LEU A 449 -13.41 4.02 -10.86
C LEU A 449 -13.58 2.60 -10.30
N PHE A 450 -14.60 1.84 -10.72
CA PHE A 450 -14.95 0.54 -10.13
C PHE A 450 -14.41 -0.68 -10.87
N SER A 451 -13.81 -0.51 -12.05
CA SER A 451 -13.21 -1.62 -12.79
C SER A 451 -12.15 -2.33 -11.94
N PHE A 452 -12.35 -3.63 -11.69
CA PHE A 452 -11.46 -4.45 -10.86
C PHE A 452 -11.25 -3.90 -9.43
N LEU A 453 -12.23 -3.19 -8.87
CA LEU A 453 -12.29 -2.98 -7.42
C LEU A 453 -13.01 -4.15 -6.74
N PRO A 454 -12.61 -4.53 -5.50
CA PRO A 454 -13.20 -5.64 -4.74
C PRO A 454 -14.55 -5.29 -4.12
N VAL A 455 -15.41 -4.64 -4.89
CA VAL A 455 -16.72 -4.18 -4.47
C VAL A 455 -17.74 -4.82 -5.40
N HIS A 456 -18.66 -5.58 -4.84
CA HIS A 456 -19.77 -6.11 -5.61
C HIS A 456 -20.63 -4.93 -6.10
N PRO A 457 -20.97 -4.83 -7.40
CA PRO A 457 -21.72 -3.70 -7.94
C PRO A 457 -23.06 -3.43 -7.23
N VAL A 458 -23.69 -4.45 -6.64
CA VAL A 458 -24.95 -4.28 -5.87
C VAL A 458 -24.77 -3.44 -4.60
N MET A 459 -23.57 -3.42 -4.00
CA MET A 459 -23.29 -2.52 -2.87
C MET A 459 -23.43 -1.05 -3.28
N LEU A 460 -23.11 -0.73 -4.53
CA LEU A 460 -23.27 0.61 -5.08
C LEU A 460 -24.75 1.02 -5.10
N LEU A 461 -25.66 0.08 -5.41
CA LEU A 461 -27.11 0.32 -5.36
C LEU A 461 -27.52 0.73 -3.93
N VAL A 462 -27.09 -0.04 -2.92
CA VAL A 462 -27.40 0.26 -1.51
C VAL A 462 -26.86 1.63 -1.11
N LEU A 463 -25.62 1.96 -1.51
CA LEU A 463 -24.97 3.23 -1.19
C LEU A 463 -25.67 4.42 -1.85
N PHE A 464 -26.07 4.30 -3.11
CA PHE A 464 -26.87 5.34 -3.79
C PHE A 464 -28.24 5.53 -3.14
N THR A 465 -28.96 4.43 -2.89
CA THR A 465 -30.26 4.49 -2.22
C THR A 465 -30.16 5.15 -0.84
N PHE A 466 -29.08 4.88 -0.10
CA PHE A 466 -28.81 5.52 1.18
C PHE A 466 -28.66 7.04 1.04
N GLY A 467 -27.85 7.53 0.09
CA GLY A 467 -27.74 8.97 -0.16
C GLY A 467 -29.07 9.61 -0.58
N PHE A 468 -29.85 8.91 -1.41
CA PHE A 468 -31.14 9.39 -1.90
C PHE A 468 -32.19 9.47 -0.79
N LEU A 469 -32.15 8.56 0.18
CA LEU A 469 -33.05 8.54 1.33
C LEU A 469 -32.99 9.84 2.15
N PHE A 470 -31.82 10.49 2.20
CA PHE A 470 -31.66 11.79 2.85
C PHE A 470 -31.88 12.96 1.89
N ALA A 471 -31.45 12.84 0.64
CA ALA A 471 -31.60 13.90 -0.34
C ALA A 471 -33.07 14.20 -0.67
N VAL A 472 -33.91 13.19 -0.87
CA VAL A 472 -35.32 13.38 -1.27
C VAL A 472 -36.13 14.16 -0.21
N PRO A 473 -36.12 13.79 1.09
CA PRO A 473 -36.80 14.59 2.11
C PRO A 473 -36.23 16.00 2.26
N SER A 474 -34.91 16.17 2.17
CA SER A 474 -34.29 17.51 2.20
C SER A 474 -34.75 18.38 1.03
N TYR A 475 -34.87 17.83 -0.17
CA TYR A 475 -35.34 18.55 -1.35
C TYR A 475 -36.83 18.93 -1.25
N LEU A 476 -37.67 18.05 -0.69
CA LEU A 476 -39.12 18.26 -0.64
C LEU A 476 -39.56 19.16 0.52
N PHE A 477 -38.94 19.01 1.70
CA PHE A 477 -39.43 19.64 2.93
C PHE A 477 -38.52 20.75 3.45
N VAL A 478 -37.21 20.67 3.24
CA VAL A 478 -36.25 21.60 3.84
C VAL A 478 -35.96 22.75 2.88
N LEU A 479 -35.42 22.45 1.69
CA LEU A 479 -34.95 23.47 0.75
C LEU A 479 -36.02 24.51 0.37
N PRO A 480 -37.29 24.15 0.06
CA PRO A 480 -38.31 25.13 -0.31
C PRO A 480 -38.66 26.12 0.82
N GLY A 481 -38.36 25.76 2.06
CA GLY A 481 -38.59 26.60 3.24
C GLY A 481 -37.42 27.54 3.58
N LEU A 482 -36.27 27.41 2.92
CA LEU A 482 -35.11 28.26 3.17
C LEU A 482 -35.21 29.52 2.31
N ALA A 483 -35.26 30.69 2.95
CA ALA A 483 -35.34 31.97 2.26
C ALA A 483 -34.03 32.76 2.33
N LEU A 484 -33.21 32.52 3.37
CA LEU A 484 -31.95 33.24 3.56
C LEU A 484 -30.73 32.39 3.20
N SER A 485 -29.69 33.07 2.68
CA SER A 485 -28.39 32.44 2.40
C SER A 485 -27.73 31.86 3.65
N ALA A 486 -27.96 32.46 4.82
CA ALA A 486 -27.48 31.94 6.11
C ALA A 486 -28.14 30.61 6.48
N GLU A 487 -29.44 30.45 6.21
CA GLU A 487 -30.17 29.20 6.48
C GLU A 487 -29.66 28.07 5.58
N LEU A 488 -29.41 28.37 4.30
CA LEU A 488 -28.77 27.44 3.36
C LEU A 488 -27.36 27.06 3.83
N GLY A 489 -26.57 28.02 4.31
CA GLY A 489 -25.25 27.78 4.89
C GLY A 489 -25.30 26.84 6.09
N ILE A 490 -26.24 27.04 7.01
CA ILE A 490 -26.46 26.16 8.16
C ILE A 490 -26.86 24.76 7.72
N PHE A 491 -27.75 24.65 6.73
CA PHE A 491 -28.14 23.35 6.17
C PHE A 491 -26.94 22.59 5.58
N ILE A 492 -26.15 23.24 4.71
CA ILE A 492 -24.96 22.64 4.09
C ILE A 492 -23.94 22.25 5.17
N PHE A 493 -23.76 23.10 6.19
CA PHE A 493 -22.87 22.82 7.31
C PHE A 493 -23.30 21.57 8.05
N ILE A 494 -24.56 21.49 8.49
CA ILE A 494 -25.09 20.35 9.26
C ILE A 494 -25.02 19.07 8.42
N TYR A 495 -25.45 19.14 7.15
CA TYR A 495 -25.43 17.99 6.24
C TYR A 495 -24.00 17.45 6.07
N THR A 496 -23.04 18.34 5.80
CA THR A 496 -21.63 17.95 5.63
C THR A 496 -21.01 17.47 6.93
N PHE A 497 -21.37 18.10 8.05
CA PHE A 497 -20.83 17.76 9.37
C PHE A 497 -21.26 16.36 9.77
N ILE A 498 -22.54 16.04 9.63
CA ILE A 498 -23.07 14.69 9.85
C ILE A 498 -22.32 13.67 9.00
N ALA A 499 -22.04 14.01 7.74
CA ALA A 499 -21.36 13.13 6.81
C ALA A 499 -20.00 12.68 7.35
N PHE A 500 -19.13 13.64 7.69
CA PHE A 500 -17.77 13.37 8.14
C PHE A 500 -17.65 13.00 9.63
N TYR A 501 -18.65 13.34 10.44
CA TYR A 501 -18.63 13.04 11.87
C TYR A 501 -19.12 11.63 12.18
N ILE A 502 -20.21 11.19 11.52
CA ILE A 502 -20.89 9.94 11.84
C ILE A 502 -20.44 8.80 10.93
N PHE A 503 -20.30 9.03 9.62
CA PHE A 503 -20.06 7.95 8.67
C PHE A 503 -18.58 7.62 8.49
N LYS A 504 -18.32 6.38 8.07
CA LYS A 504 -17.00 5.95 7.62
C LYS A 504 -16.72 6.52 6.22
N GLU A 505 -15.44 6.64 5.87
CA GLU A 505 -14.96 7.32 4.66
C GLU A 505 -15.73 6.95 3.38
N GLN A 506 -15.93 5.66 3.11
CA GLN A 506 -16.63 5.20 1.91
C GLN A 506 -18.10 5.62 1.86
N VAL A 507 -18.83 5.57 2.98
CA VAL A 507 -20.25 5.93 3.04
C VAL A 507 -20.42 7.45 2.96
N THR A 508 -19.45 8.20 3.49
CA THR A 508 -19.44 9.68 3.48
C THR A 508 -19.53 10.25 2.07
N ILE A 509 -18.79 9.68 1.10
CA ILE A 509 -18.81 10.13 -0.29
C ILE A 509 -20.19 9.98 -0.91
N PHE A 510 -20.86 8.83 -0.72
CA PHE A 510 -22.19 8.59 -1.30
C PHE A 510 -23.28 9.38 -0.59
N PHE A 511 -23.16 9.61 0.71
CA PHE A 511 -24.03 10.51 1.43
C PHE A 511 -23.91 11.95 0.90
N LEU A 512 -22.68 12.46 0.73
CA LEU A 512 -22.44 13.78 0.16
C LEU A 512 -22.82 13.86 -1.31
N LEU A 513 -22.70 12.78 -2.07
CA LEU A 513 -23.24 12.70 -3.43
C LEU A 513 -24.75 13.02 -3.44
N GLY A 514 -25.46 12.62 -2.38
CA GLY A 514 -26.84 13.02 -2.10
C GLY A 514 -27.05 14.54 -2.07
N LEU A 515 -26.14 15.30 -1.45
CA LEU A 515 -26.18 16.78 -1.45
C LEU A 515 -26.10 17.35 -2.86
N PHE A 516 -25.27 16.76 -3.74
CA PHE A 516 -25.12 17.24 -5.12
C PHE A 516 -26.33 16.94 -6.00
N LEU A 517 -27.13 15.91 -5.67
CA LEU A 517 -28.39 15.63 -6.36
C LEU A 517 -29.45 16.69 -6.14
N LEU A 518 -29.35 17.41 -5.02
CA LEU A 518 -30.29 18.48 -4.70
C LEU A 518 -30.23 19.61 -5.73
N GLY A 519 -29.14 19.70 -6.52
CA GLY A 519 -28.99 20.70 -7.57
C GLY A 519 -29.02 22.12 -7.01
N ILE A 520 -28.37 22.35 -5.86
CA ILE A 520 -28.36 23.66 -5.21
C ILE A 520 -27.70 24.66 -6.15
N ASP A 521 -28.47 25.68 -6.53
CA ASP A 521 -28.07 26.78 -7.39
C ASP A 521 -28.64 28.08 -6.82
N ASN A 522 -28.14 29.23 -7.29
CA ASN A 522 -28.54 30.55 -6.80
C ASN A 522 -30.04 30.81 -7.00
N THR A 523 -30.59 30.32 -8.12
CA THR A 523 -32.04 30.30 -8.38
C THR A 523 -32.52 28.87 -8.47
N MET A 524 -33.10 28.35 -7.38
CA MET A 524 -33.66 27.00 -7.38
C MET A 524 -35.07 26.97 -7.97
N GLN A 525 -35.28 26.07 -8.94
CA GLN A 525 -36.61 25.70 -9.43
C GLN A 525 -36.92 24.27 -8.97
N TYR A 526 -37.91 24.13 -8.09
CA TYR A 526 -38.28 22.81 -7.55
C TYR A 526 -39.12 22.03 -8.54
N ASN A 527 -38.50 21.07 -9.20
CA ASN A 527 -39.18 20.08 -10.03
C ASN A 527 -38.86 18.65 -9.54
N PHE A 528 -39.87 17.97 -9.00
CA PHE A 528 -39.71 16.60 -8.52
C PHE A 528 -39.38 15.60 -9.65
N ALA A 529 -39.90 15.82 -10.86
CA ALA A 529 -39.60 14.97 -12.00
C ALA A 529 -38.13 15.04 -12.43
N VAL A 530 -37.49 16.21 -12.29
CA VAL A 530 -36.05 16.38 -12.55
C VAL A 530 -35.24 15.57 -11.54
N LEU A 531 -35.56 15.68 -10.24
CA LEU A 531 -34.92 14.89 -9.19
C LEU A 531 -35.05 13.39 -9.44
N LEU A 532 -36.27 12.92 -9.75
CA LEU A 532 -36.53 11.51 -10.07
C LEU A 532 -35.73 11.05 -11.29
N SER A 533 -35.62 11.90 -12.32
CA SER A 533 -34.84 11.61 -13.53
C SER A 533 -33.35 11.42 -13.23
N VAL A 534 -32.78 12.28 -12.37
CA VAL A 534 -31.39 12.14 -11.92
C VAL A 534 -31.19 10.86 -11.10
N MET A 535 -32.12 10.53 -10.20
CA MET A 535 -32.07 9.26 -9.44
C MET A 535 -32.11 8.04 -10.36
N MET A 536 -33.04 8.03 -11.34
CA MET A 536 -33.16 6.95 -12.32
C MET A 536 -31.90 6.82 -13.19
N MET A 537 -31.29 7.94 -13.58
CA MET A 537 -30.00 7.95 -14.28
C MET A 537 -28.93 7.20 -13.48
N PHE A 538 -28.78 7.48 -12.19
CA PHE A 538 -27.79 6.79 -11.35
C PHE A 538 -28.08 5.29 -11.20
N TYR A 539 -29.35 4.89 -11.08
CA TYR A 539 -29.69 3.46 -11.08
C TYR A 539 -29.38 2.77 -12.41
N LEU A 540 -29.59 3.43 -13.55
CA LEU A 540 -29.18 2.93 -14.86
C LEU A 540 -27.65 2.83 -14.99
N VAL A 541 -26.91 3.80 -14.43
CA VAL A 541 -25.43 3.74 -14.34
C VAL A 541 -24.99 2.52 -13.54
N VAL A 542 -25.64 2.23 -12.40
CA VAL A 542 -25.37 1.02 -11.59
C VAL A 542 -25.65 -0.25 -12.41
N LEU A 543 -26.73 -0.28 -13.18
CA LEU A 543 -27.04 -1.40 -14.09
C LEU A 543 -25.95 -1.59 -15.15
N MET A 544 -25.43 -0.51 -15.73
CA MET A 544 -24.30 -0.56 -16.66
C MET A 544 -23.02 -1.11 -16.01
N ILE A 545 -22.78 -0.77 -14.75
CA ILE A 545 -21.64 -1.30 -13.99
C ILE A 545 -21.82 -2.80 -13.70
N ILE A 546 -23.04 -3.24 -13.35
CA ILE A 546 -23.39 -4.66 -13.20
C ILE A 546 -23.16 -5.42 -14.51
N LEU A 547 -23.58 -4.88 -15.66
CA LEU A 547 -23.32 -5.48 -16.96
C LEU A 547 -21.81 -5.67 -17.19
N SER A 548 -21.03 -4.63 -16.88
CA SER A 548 -19.59 -4.66 -17.07
C SER A 548 -18.83 -5.57 -16.11
N TYR A 549 -19.44 -5.92 -14.97
CA TYR A 549 -18.89 -6.90 -14.04
C TYR A 549 -18.72 -8.27 -14.69
N TYR A 550 -19.55 -8.61 -15.68
CA TYR A 550 -19.48 -9.87 -16.43
C TYR A 550 -18.84 -9.72 -17.82
N PHE A 551 -19.07 -8.61 -18.52
CA PHE A 551 -18.64 -8.38 -19.91
C PHE A 551 -17.83 -7.09 -20.07
N PRO A 552 -16.84 -6.97 -20.99
CA PRO A 552 -16.20 -8.02 -21.81
C PRO A 552 -15.28 -8.95 -21.03
N PHE A 553 -14.84 -8.55 -19.84
CA PHE A 553 -13.97 -9.36 -18.97
C PHE A 553 -14.61 -9.55 -17.62
N SER A 554 -14.64 -10.78 -17.12
CA SER A 554 -15.19 -11.06 -15.79
C SER A 554 -14.34 -10.39 -14.70
N SER A 555 -15.00 -9.63 -13.83
CA SER A 555 -14.42 -9.02 -12.62
C SER A 555 -14.76 -9.80 -11.34
N ARG A 556 -15.13 -11.08 -11.48
CA ARG A 556 -15.47 -11.93 -10.34
C ARG A 556 -14.22 -12.26 -9.50
N PRO A 557 -14.29 -12.18 -8.15
CA PRO A 557 -13.16 -12.44 -7.27
C PRO A 557 -12.46 -13.77 -7.51
N GLU A 558 -13.21 -14.87 -7.68
CA GLU A 558 -12.66 -16.21 -7.89
C GLU A 558 -11.87 -16.32 -9.20
N HIS A 559 -12.37 -15.69 -10.27
CA HIS A 559 -11.70 -15.66 -11.56
C HIS A 559 -10.43 -14.78 -11.49
N LEU A 560 -10.53 -13.62 -10.85
CA LEU A 560 -9.38 -12.72 -10.69
C LEU A 560 -8.29 -13.32 -9.82
N PHE A 561 -8.64 -14.03 -8.74
CA PHE A 561 -7.69 -14.75 -7.91
C PHE A 561 -6.87 -15.77 -8.70
N LEU A 562 -7.53 -16.58 -9.55
CA LEU A 562 -6.86 -17.54 -10.44
C LEU A 562 -5.91 -16.85 -11.43
N VAL A 563 -6.35 -15.74 -12.03
CA VAL A 563 -5.52 -14.95 -12.96
C VAL A 563 -4.33 -14.31 -12.25
N MET A 564 -4.53 -13.74 -11.04
CA MET A 564 -3.45 -13.13 -10.25
C MET A 564 -2.41 -14.17 -9.85
N ARG A 565 -2.83 -15.38 -9.49
CA ARG A 565 -1.92 -16.48 -9.14
C ARG A 565 -1.03 -16.84 -10.33
N GLU A 566 -1.64 -17.16 -11.47
CA GLU A 566 -0.92 -17.53 -12.69
C GLU A 566 0.05 -16.43 -13.13
N ARG A 567 -0.39 -15.17 -13.01
CA ARG A 567 0.43 -13.99 -13.29
C ARG A 567 1.61 -13.88 -12.32
N PHE A 568 1.37 -13.98 -11.01
CA PHE A 568 2.40 -13.86 -9.98
C PHE A 568 3.54 -14.86 -10.23
N PHE A 569 3.23 -16.15 -10.33
CA PHE A 569 4.24 -17.19 -10.52
C PHE A 569 4.97 -17.11 -11.87
N ARG A 570 4.29 -16.70 -12.96
CA ARG A 570 4.96 -16.43 -14.25
C ARG A 570 5.97 -15.29 -14.15
N HIS A 571 5.63 -14.22 -13.45
CA HIS A 571 6.53 -13.09 -13.28
C HIS A 571 7.65 -13.41 -12.26
N ALA A 572 7.37 -14.13 -11.18
CA ALA A 572 8.39 -14.63 -10.26
C ALA A 572 9.43 -15.51 -10.97
N ALA A 573 8.97 -16.48 -11.78
CA ALA A 573 9.87 -17.30 -12.61
C ALA A 573 10.65 -16.45 -13.63
N GLY A 574 10.00 -15.43 -14.22
CA GLY A 574 10.65 -14.45 -15.10
C GLY A 574 11.75 -13.63 -14.41
N VAL A 575 11.56 -13.23 -13.15
CA VAL A 575 12.57 -12.53 -12.35
C VAL A 575 13.75 -13.47 -12.07
N LEU A 576 13.48 -14.69 -11.60
CA LEU A 576 14.54 -15.65 -11.26
C LEU A 576 15.40 -16.00 -12.47
N SER A 577 14.79 -16.30 -13.62
CA SER A 577 15.50 -16.56 -14.87
C SER A 577 16.31 -15.36 -15.37
N SER A 578 15.77 -14.13 -15.26
CA SER A 578 16.49 -12.94 -15.70
C SER A 578 17.73 -12.63 -14.85
N ASN A 579 17.72 -13.02 -13.56
CA ASN A 579 18.84 -12.81 -12.65
C ASN A 579 19.93 -13.89 -12.72
N GLN A 580 19.73 -14.97 -13.49
CA GLN A 580 20.79 -15.95 -13.77
C GLN A 580 21.81 -15.42 -14.80
N ILE A 581 21.41 -14.44 -15.63
CA ILE A 581 22.25 -13.89 -16.69
C ILE A 581 23.32 -12.98 -16.07
N ALA A 582 24.60 -13.40 -16.12
CA ALA A 582 25.72 -12.67 -15.52
C ALA A 582 25.93 -11.26 -16.11
N GLN A 583 25.69 -11.07 -17.42
CA GLN A 583 25.75 -9.76 -18.08
C GLN A 583 24.53 -9.52 -18.96
N PRO A 584 23.47 -8.88 -18.42
CA PRO A 584 22.25 -8.66 -19.18
C PRO A 584 22.34 -7.44 -20.10
N ASN A 585 21.86 -7.61 -21.34
CA ASN A 585 21.65 -6.54 -22.30
C ASN A 585 20.56 -5.55 -21.84
N GLY A 586 20.52 -4.34 -22.40
CA GLY A 586 19.52 -3.31 -22.02
C GLY A 586 18.06 -3.78 -22.12
N ARG A 587 17.72 -4.58 -23.14
CA ARG A 587 16.38 -5.20 -23.26
C ARG A 587 16.10 -6.24 -22.18
N GLN A 588 17.11 -7.01 -21.77
CA GLN A 588 16.98 -8.01 -20.71
C GLN A 588 16.81 -7.33 -19.35
N LYS A 589 17.52 -6.23 -19.10
CA LYS A 589 17.32 -5.39 -17.90
C LYS A 589 15.88 -4.84 -17.85
N LEU A 590 15.40 -4.26 -18.95
CA LEU A 590 14.03 -3.74 -19.00
C LEU A 590 12.96 -4.83 -18.83
N ARG A 591 13.22 -6.03 -19.34
CA ARG A 591 12.36 -7.20 -19.12
C ARG A 591 12.39 -7.69 -17.67
N ALA A 592 13.56 -7.72 -17.03
CA ALA A 592 13.72 -8.07 -15.62
C ALA A 592 12.97 -7.07 -14.73
N ASP A 593 13.15 -5.77 -14.98
CA ASP A 593 12.45 -4.69 -14.28
C ASP A 593 10.93 -4.80 -14.46
N TRP A 594 10.47 -5.12 -15.67
CA TRP A 594 9.05 -5.35 -15.94
C TRP A 594 8.49 -6.56 -15.16
N HIS A 595 9.23 -7.68 -15.12
CA HIS A 595 8.82 -8.85 -14.34
C HIS A 595 8.76 -8.55 -12.84
N LEU A 596 9.80 -7.90 -12.29
CA LEU A 596 9.89 -7.52 -10.89
C LEU A 596 8.76 -6.58 -10.50
N MET A 597 8.51 -5.57 -11.34
CA MET A 597 7.47 -4.59 -11.14
C MET A 597 6.08 -5.22 -11.11
N THR A 598 5.82 -6.12 -12.06
CA THR A 598 4.52 -6.78 -12.20
C THR A 598 4.27 -7.77 -11.06
N MET A 599 5.29 -8.53 -10.66
CA MET A 599 5.24 -9.47 -9.53
C MET A 599 4.80 -8.74 -8.24
N ASN A 600 5.47 -7.64 -7.91
CA ASN A 600 5.20 -6.82 -6.73
C ASN A 600 3.80 -6.22 -6.68
N VAL A 601 3.21 -5.88 -7.83
CA VAL A 601 1.84 -5.37 -7.90
C VAL A 601 0.83 -6.50 -7.83
N THR A 602 1.13 -7.63 -8.47
CA THR A 602 0.22 -8.77 -8.56
C THR A 602 0.00 -9.43 -7.21
N VAL A 603 1.03 -9.56 -6.37
CA VAL A 603 0.90 -10.19 -5.04
C VAL A 603 -0.08 -9.44 -4.14
N LYS A 604 -0.04 -8.10 -4.15
CA LYS A 604 -0.99 -7.25 -3.40
C LYS A 604 -2.43 -7.40 -3.90
N LYS A 605 -2.61 -7.58 -5.21
CA LYS A 605 -3.93 -7.86 -5.80
C LYS A 605 -4.41 -9.26 -5.44
N LEU A 606 -3.51 -10.25 -5.45
CA LEU A 606 -3.82 -11.63 -5.06
C LEU A 606 -4.39 -11.68 -3.64
N THR A 607 -3.75 -11.01 -2.69
CA THR A 607 -4.16 -10.98 -1.28
C THR A 607 -5.47 -10.22 -1.07
N LEU A 608 -5.69 -9.15 -1.83
CA LEU A 608 -6.96 -8.44 -1.85
C LEU A 608 -8.12 -9.30 -2.38
N TRP A 609 -7.90 -10.04 -3.47
CA TRP A 609 -8.96 -10.85 -4.09
C TRP A 609 -9.26 -12.13 -3.30
N SER A 610 -8.26 -12.72 -2.65
CA SER A 610 -8.45 -13.91 -1.81
C SER A 610 -9.44 -13.66 -0.67
N ALA A 611 -9.35 -12.48 -0.03
CA ALA A 611 -10.27 -12.06 1.04
C ALA A 611 -11.71 -11.78 0.58
N LYS A 612 -11.98 -11.75 -0.74
CA LYS A 612 -13.26 -11.34 -1.33
C LYS A 612 -14.01 -12.49 -2.01
N ILE A 613 -13.45 -13.70 -1.98
CA ILE A 613 -14.11 -14.90 -2.48
C ILE A 613 -15.31 -15.22 -1.57
N ASN A 614 -16.44 -15.60 -2.19
CA ASN A 614 -17.65 -15.92 -1.45
C ASN A 614 -17.59 -17.36 -0.90
N ASN A 615 -17.27 -17.47 0.38
CA ASN A 615 -17.09 -18.76 1.07
C ASN A 615 -18.39 -19.60 1.14
N LYS A 616 -19.57 -18.97 1.03
CA LYS A 616 -20.85 -19.70 0.98
C LYS A 616 -21.00 -20.51 -0.31
N LEU A 617 -20.44 -20.01 -1.40
CA LEU A 617 -20.47 -20.68 -2.71
C LEU A 617 -19.34 -21.71 -2.85
N PHE A 618 -18.18 -21.47 -2.22
CA PHE A 618 -16.98 -22.31 -2.33
C PHE A 618 -16.62 -23.01 -1.01
N GLN A 619 -17.51 -23.90 -0.53
CA GLN A 619 -17.36 -24.57 0.77
C GLN A 619 -16.13 -25.49 0.89
N GLN A 620 -15.57 -25.98 -0.24
CA GLN A 620 -14.38 -26.84 -0.26
C GLN A 620 -13.05 -26.06 -0.12
N THR A 621 -13.10 -24.74 0.05
CA THR A 621 -11.91 -23.91 0.21
C THR A 621 -12.15 -22.99 1.39
N THR A 622 -11.38 -23.18 2.46
CA THR A 622 -11.54 -22.37 3.66
C THR A 622 -10.93 -20.97 3.45
N PRO A 623 -11.45 -19.95 4.14
CA PRO A 623 -10.87 -18.61 4.12
C PRO A 623 -9.43 -18.62 4.67
N GLU A 624 -9.15 -19.48 5.66
CA GLU A 624 -7.79 -19.61 6.21
C GLU A 624 -6.81 -20.15 5.17
N ALA A 625 -7.19 -21.15 4.36
CA ALA A 625 -6.32 -21.68 3.31
C ALA A 625 -5.99 -20.63 2.24
N LEU A 626 -6.97 -19.81 1.85
CA LEU A 626 -6.77 -18.68 0.92
C LEU A 626 -5.85 -17.62 1.50
N ALA A 627 -5.99 -17.30 2.79
CA ALA A 627 -5.14 -16.34 3.49
C ALA A 627 -3.71 -16.88 3.68
N ALA A 628 -3.56 -18.16 4.03
CA ALA A 628 -2.27 -18.82 4.16
C ALA A 628 -1.50 -18.84 2.84
N PHE A 629 -2.15 -19.19 1.73
CA PHE A 629 -1.54 -19.16 0.40
C PHE A 629 -1.13 -17.75 -0.03
N SER A 630 -2.00 -16.77 0.25
CA SER A 630 -1.71 -15.35 -0.01
C SER A 630 -0.48 -14.88 0.77
N ALA A 631 -0.38 -15.26 2.05
CA ALA A 631 0.77 -14.94 2.90
C ALA A 631 2.06 -15.64 2.44
N ALA A 632 2.00 -16.89 2.00
CA ALA A 632 3.14 -17.60 1.43
C ALA A 632 3.64 -16.92 0.14
N CYS A 633 2.74 -16.45 -0.71
CA CYS A 633 3.10 -15.69 -1.91
C CYS A 633 3.73 -14.33 -1.57
N GLU A 634 3.23 -13.63 -0.54
CA GLU A 634 3.84 -12.38 -0.03
C GLU A 634 5.25 -12.62 0.51
N LEU A 635 5.44 -13.70 1.27
CA LEU A 635 6.75 -14.11 1.77
C LEU A 635 7.72 -14.38 0.61
N LEU A 636 7.32 -15.21 -0.36
CA LEU A 636 8.12 -15.48 -1.56
C LEU A 636 8.47 -14.19 -2.32
N ASN A 637 7.51 -13.28 -2.48
CA ASN A 637 7.73 -11.99 -3.13
C ASN A 637 8.81 -11.18 -2.39
N ASN A 638 8.80 -11.19 -1.06
CA ASN A 638 9.79 -10.50 -0.24
C ASN A 638 11.18 -11.12 -0.39
N HIS A 639 11.33 -12.44 -0.31
CA HIS A 639 12.62 -13.10 -0.51
C HIS A 639 13.19 -12.85 -1.91
N ILE A 640 12.35 -12.87 -2.96
CA ILE A 640 12.80 -12.53 -4.33
C ILE A 640 13.27 -11.08 -4.39
N ASN A 641 12.58 -10.12 -3.75
CA ASN A 641 13.03 -8.72 -3.73
C ASN A 641 14.38 -8.56 -3.01
N ILE A 642 14.60 -9.27 -1.90
CA ILE A 642 15.89 -9.27 -1.19
C ILE A 642 16.97 -9.87 -2.10
N PHE A 643 16.70 -11.03 -2.71
CA PHE A 643 17.61 -11.68 -3.64
C PHE A 643 18.02 -10.79 -4.81
N VAL A 644 17.07 -10.05 -5.40
CA VAL A 644 17.29 -9.08 -6.49
C VAL A 644 18.09 -7.87 -6.00
N SER A 645 17.75 -7.32 -4.84
CA SER A 645 18.44 -6.15 -4.27
C SER A 645 19.90 -6.46 -3.91
N ALA A 646 20.20 -7.72 -3.55
CA ALA A 646 21.55 -8.17 -3.25
C ALA A 646 22.42 -8.42 -4.51
N GLN A 647 21.83 -8.54 -5.71
CA GLN A 647 22.56 -8.90 -6.94
C GLN A 647 23.70 -7.92 -7.27
N ASP A 648 23.44 -6.63 -7.13
CA ASP A 648 24.43 -5.58 -7.43
C ASP A 648 25.68 -5.71 -6.54
N LYS A 649 25.51 -6.21 -5.30
CA LYS A 649 26.61 -6.44 -4.36
C LYS A 649 27.47 -7.65 -4.75
N PHE A 650 26.92 -8.60 -5.50
CA PHE A 650 27.63 -9.79 -5.94
C PHE A 650 28.30 -9.66 -7.30
N ALA A 651 28.06 -8.56 -8.04
CA ALA A 651 28.55 -8.40 -9.40
C ALA A 651 30.08 -8.47 -9.54
N SER A 652 30.82 -8.07 -8.50
CA SER A 652 32.29 -8.11 -8.45
C SER A 652 32.86 -9.39 -7.82
N ASN A 653 32.02 -10.26 -7.25
CA ASN A 653 32.46 -11.42 -6.49
C ASN A 653 32.74 -12.61 -7.44
N GLN A 654 34.00 -13.04 -7.48
CA GLN A 654 34.44 -14.12 -8.37
C GLN A 654 33.85 -15.48 -7.99
N LEU A 655 33.72 -15.79 -6.70
CA LEU A 655 33.11 -17.03 -6.22
C LEU A 655 31.63 -17.11 -6.61
N VAL A 656 30.89 -16.00 -6.53
CA VAL A 656 29.49 -15.96 -6.98
C VAL A 656 29.39 -16.14 -8.49
N SER A 657 30.30 -15.54 -9.26
CA SER A 657 30.33 -15.74 -10.73
C SER A 657 30.60 -17.19 -11.10
N GLN A 658 31.58 -17.82 -10.45
CA GLN A 658 31.91 -19.23 -10.67
C GLN A 658 30.75 -20.13 -10.21
N GLY A 659 30.17 -19.87 -9.04
CA GLY A 659 29.01 -20.61 -8.54
C GLY A 659 27.78 -20.48 -9.43
N ARG A 660 27.57 -19.37 -10.15
CA ARG A 660 26.49 -19.27 -11.15
C ARG A 660 26.72 -20.14 -12.38
N GLN A 661 27.98 -20.32 -12.78
CA GLN A 661 28.35 -21.14 -13.93
C GLN A 661 28.30 -22.64 -13.59
N SER A 662 28.77 -23.00 -12.40
CA SER A 662 28.78 -24.39 -11.91
C SER A 662 27.39 -24.85 -11.46
N PHE A 663 26.64 -23.99 -10.77
CA PHE A 663 25.29 -24.26 -10.27
C PHE A 663 24.28 -23.42 -11.04
N ASN A 664 24.07 -23.81 -12.30
CA ASN A 664 22.99 -23.27 -13.09
C ASN A 664 21.69 -23.86 -12.52
N SER A 665 21.13 -23.22 -11.48
CA SER A 665 19.93 -23.71 -10.77
C SER A 665 18.73 -23.70 -11.72
N GLU A 666 18.63 -24.72 -12.57
CA GLU A 666 17.50 -24.94 -13.47
C GLU A 666 16.25 -25.35 -12.70
N ALA A 667 16.32 -25.66 -11.40
CA ALA A 667 15.19 -26.13 -10.58
C ALA A 667 14.21 -25.02 -10.14
N LEU A 668 14.69 -23.83 -9.74
CA LEU A 668 13.83 -22.76 -9.20
C LEU A 668 12.80 -22.25 -10.22
N PHE A 669 13.21 -22.15 -11.49
CA PHE A 669 12.34 -21.69 -12.58
C PHE A 669 11.14 -22.62 -12.86
N PRO A 670 11.30 -23.92 -13.13
CA PRO A 670 10.23 -24.87 -13.36
C PRO A 670 9.39 -25.11 -12.11
N MET A 671 9.96 -25.13 -10.90
CA MET A 671 9.19 -25.21 -9.65
C MET A 671 8.24 -24.01 -9.50
N THR A 672 8.76 -22.80 -9.69
CA THR A 672 7.92 -21.58 -9.65
C THR A 672 6.88 -21.59 -10.78
N LYS A 673 7.26 -22.03 -11.97
CA LYS A 673 6.37 -22.08 -13.15
C LYS A 673 5.27 -23.14 -13.01
N SER A 674 5.51 -24.26 -12.32
CA SER A 674 4.50 -25.30 -12.11
C SER A 674 3.36 -24.77 -11.24
N LEU A 675 3.65 -23.96 -10.22
CA LEU A 675 2.64 -23.29 -9.38
C LEU A 675 1.77 -22.27 -10.13
N ALA A 676 2.21 -21.78 -11.29
CA ALA A 676 1.38 -20.94 -12.14
C ALA A 676 0.18 -21.71 -12.74
N GLY A 677 0.38 -22.99 -13.07
CA GLY A 677 -0.63 -23.85 -13.65
C GLY A 677 -1.59 -24.41 -12.61
N GLY A 678 -2.79 -24.85 -13.03
CA GLY A 678 -3.73 -25.54 -12.14
C GLY A 678 -3.53 -27.04 -12.22
N TYR A 679 -2.29 -27.49 -12.03
CA TYR A 679 -1.92 -28.89 -12.17
C TYR A 679 -2.50 -29.72 -11.03
N LYS A 680 -2.67 -31.02 -11.27
CA LYS A 680 -3.07 -31.97 -10.22
C LYS A 680 -1.92 -32.13 -9.22
N LYS A 681 -2.27 -32.50 -7.98
CA LYS A 681 -1.31 -32.74 -6.89
C LYS A 681 -0.18 -33.70 -7.31
N GLU A 682 -0.51 -34.81 -7.95
CA GLU A 682 0.44 -35.82 -8.47
C GLU A 682 1.54 -35.22 -9.39
N THR A 683 1.16 -34.34 -10.31
CA THR A 683 2.13 -33.68 -11.22
C THR A 683 2.98 -32.63 -10.52
N LEU A 684 2.46 -31.97 -9.47
CA LEU A 684 3.24 -31.06 -8.63
C LEU A 684 4.23 -31.84 -7.76
N ASP A 685 3.79 -32.96 -7.18
CA ASP A 685 4.64 -33.82 -6.37
C ASP A 685 5.77 -34.43 -7.18
N GLN A 686 5.53 -34.90 -8.40
CA GLN A 686 6.61 -35.38 -9.29
C GLN A 686 7.64 -34.30 -9.60
N VAL A 687 7.21 -33.07 -9.88
CA VAL A 687 8.11 -31.95 -10.14
C VAL A 687 8.93 -31.64 -8.89
N PHE A 688 8.29 -31.44 -7.74
CA PHE A 688 8.98 -31.04 -6.51
C PHE A 688 9.86 -32.15 -5.92
N HIS A 689 9.41 -33.41 -5.93
CA HIS A 689 10.15 -34.53 -5.37
C HIS A 689 11.39 -34.90 -6.20
N GLY A 690 11.31 -34.72 -7.53
CA GLY A 690 12.49 -34.81 -8.40
C GLY A 690 13.55 -33.76 -8.08
N TYR A 691 13.17 -32.61 -7.52
CA TYR A 691 14.10 -31.52 -7.19
C TYR A 691 14.51 -31.47 -5.71
N GLU A 692 13.75 -32.05 -4.78
CA GLU A 692 14.21 -32.24 -3.39
C GLU A 692 15.44 -33.16 -3.33
N LEU A 693 15.42 -34.24 -4.13
CA LEU A 693 16.58 -35.13 -4.32
C LEU A 693 17.75 -34.42 -5.01
N ASP A 694 17.47 -33.52 -5.96
CA ASP A 694 18.47 -32.72 -6.67
C ASP A 694 19.07 -31.63 -5.77
N TYR A 695 18.33 -31.14 -4.76
CA TYR A 695 18.80 -30.14 -3.80
C TYR A 695 19.80 -30.73 -2.79
N GLU A 696 19.53 -31.92 -2.25
CA GLU A 696 20.50 -32.64 -1.40
C GLU A 696 21.77 -32.98 -2.18
N ASP A 697 21.64 -33.41 -3.45
CA ASP A 697 22.79 -33.63 -4.33
C ASP A 697 23.52 -32.32 -4.68
N THR A 698 22.79 -31.21 -4.85
CA THR A 698 23.37 -29.87 -5.07
C THR A 698 24.16 -29.39 -3.84
N GLU A 699 23.68 -29.66 -2.63
CA GLU A 699 24.40 -29.32 -1.38
C GLU A 699 25.72 -30.09 -1.29
N GLN A 700 25.71 -31.37 -1.68
CA GLN A 700 26.91 -32.20 -1.75
C GLN A 700 27.88 -31.75 -2.86
N GLN A 701 27.37 -31.42 -4.06
CA GLN A 701 28.16 -30.83 -5.14
C GLN A 701 28.75 -29.46 -4.76
N LEU A 702 28.06 -28.69 -3.93
CA LEU A 702 28.53 -27.40 -3.41
C LEU A 702 29.67 -27.58 -2.41
N GLU A 703 29.57 -28.60 -1.56
CA GLU A 703 30.65 -28.99 -0.66
C GLU A 703 31.89 -29.46 -1.44
N ASP A 704 31.71 -30.27 -2.47
CA ASP A 704 32.78 -30.70 -3.38
C ASP A 704 33.41 -29.51 -4.15
N PHE A 705 32.60 -28.57 -4.62
CA PHE A 705 33.07 -27.35 -5.28
C PHE A 705 33.90 -26.48 -4.34
N LEU A 706 33.47 -26.31 -3.08
CA LEU A 706 34.20 -25.55 -2.07
C LEU A 706 35.49 -26.25 -1.64
N ASN A 707 35.48 -27.57 -1.52
CA ASN A 707 36.67 -28.38 -1.21
C ASN A 707 37.70 -28.36 -2.35
N GLY A 708 37.25 -28.20 -3.60
CA GLY A 708 38.11 -28.06 -4.78
C GLY A 708 38.72 -26.67 -4.98
N GLN A 709 38.34 -25.68 -4.18
CA GLN A 709 38.80 -24.29 -4.28
C GLN A 709 39.75 -23.93 -3.13
N ASP A 710 40.85 -23.24 -3.44
CA ASP A 710 41.71 -22.67 -2.40
C ASP A 710 41.08 -21.38 -1.85
N LEU A 711 40.29 -21.52 -0.78
CA LEU A 711 39.64 -20.40 -0.10
C LEU A 711 40.63 -19.40 0.53
N SER A 712 41.93 -19.71 0.61
CA SER A 712 42.93 -18.76 1.11
C SER A 712 43.23 -17.61 0.12
N VAL A 713 42.87 -17.78 -1.15
CA VAL A 713 43.10 -16.80 -2.23
C VAL A 713 42.01 -15.70 -2.24
N TYR A 714 40.85 -15.96 -1.65
CA TYR A 714 39.70 -15.06 -1.67
C TYR A 714 39.62 -14.21 -0.39
N SER A 715 39.13 -12.97 -0.53
CA SER A 715 38.92 -12.11 0.64
C SER A 715 37.79 -12.67 1.53
N SER A 716 37.84 -12.40 2.83
CA SER A 716 36.75 -12.77 3.75
C SER A 716 35.39 -12.22 3.29
N ALA A 717 35.38 -11.03 2.66
CA ALA A 717 34.18 -10.43 2.09
C ALA A 717 33.64 -11.20 0.87
N ASP A 718 34.52 -11.75 0.02
CA ASP A 718 34.09 -12.57 -1.13
C ASP A 718 33.52 -13.91 -0.68
N ILE A 719 34.14 -14.54 0.32
CA ILE A 719 33.65 -15.78 0.93
C ILE A 719 32.28 -15.52 1.56
N SER A 720 32.14 -14.50 2.42
CA SER A 720 30.85 -14.14 3.01
C SER A 720 29.81 -13.80 1.95
N GLY A 721 30.18 -13.07 0.90
CA GLY A 721 29.28 -12.76 -0.22
C GLY A 721 28.77 -14.01 -0.94
N PHE A 722 29.59 -15.05 -1.09
CA PHE A 722 29.18 -16.33 -1.66
C PHE A 722 28.17 -17.07 -0.78
N TYR A 723 28.43 -17.19 0.53
CA TYR A 723 27.48 -17.80 1.46
C TYR A 723 26.17 -17.01 1.55
N ILE A 724 26.25 -15.68 1.48
CA ILE A 724 25.04 -14.84 1.45
C ILE A 724 24.22 -15.15 0.20
N PHE A 725 24.86 -15.26 -0.96
CA PHE A 725 24.19 -15.60 -2.21
C PHE A 725 23.49 -16.98 -2.15
N LEU A 726 24.12 -17.99 -1.56
CA LEU A 726 23.55 -19.33 -1.44
C LEU A 726 22.34 -19.37 -0.51
N ASN A 727 22.44 -18.73 0.66
CA ASN A 727 21.34 -18.68 1.61
C ASN A 727 20.14 -17.92 1.02
N LEU A 728 20.35 -16.79 0.31
CA LEU A 728 19.25 -16.11 -0.38
C LEU A 728 18.57 -16.98 -1.44
N LYS A 729 19.30 -17.84 -2.14
CA LYS A 729 18.72 -18.83 -3.06
C LYS A 729 17.89 -19.88 -2.30
N LYS A 730 18.39 -20.35 -1.16
CA LYS A 730 17.69 -21.32 -0.28
C LYS A 730 16.39 -20.75 0.26
N ASN A 731 16.38 -19.50 0.75
CA ASN A 731 15.17 -18.88 1.29
C ASN A 731 14.09 -18.73 0.21
N VAL A 732 14.49 -18.44 -1.04
CA VAL A 732 13.56 -18.46 -2.18
C VAL A 732 13.04 -19.88 -2.45
N PHE A 733 13.90 -20.90 -2.39
CA PHE A 733 13.51 -22.30 -2.54
C PHE A 733 12.49 -22.72 -1.48
N ASP A 734 12.76 -22.44 -0.20
CA ASP A 734 11.90 -22.79 0.92
C ASP A 734 10.56 -22.04 0.85
N ALA A 735 10.57 -20.76 0.47
CA ALA A 735 9.35 -20.00 0.26
C ALA A 735 8.50 -20.54 -0.91
N ILE A 736 9.12 -21.10 -1.96
CA ILE A 736 8.41 -21.83 -3.03
C ILE A 736 7.80 -23.12 -2.48
N GLY A 737 8.51 -23.84 -1.60
CA GLY A 737 8.00 -25.01 -0.88
C GLY A 737 6.78 -24.69 -0.01
N GLN A 738 6.82 -23.59 0.76
CA GLN A 738 5.68 -23.10 1.54
C GLN A 738 4.49 -22.73 0.64
N CYS A 739 4.75 -22.11 -0.51
CA CYS A 739 3.71 -21.85 -1.51
C CYS A 739 3.07 -23.14 -2.02
N LYS A 740 3.84 -24.22 -2.22
CA LYS A 740 3.33 -25.53 -2.62
C LYS A 740 2.44 -26.15 -1.53
N GLN A 741 2.88 -26.14 -0.29
CA GLN A 741 2.08 -26.66 0.83
C GLN A 741 0.73 -25.96 0.92
N ALA A 742 0.73 -24.61 0.95
CA ALA A 742 -0.51 -23.84 0.99
C ALA A 742 -1.34 -23.95 -0.31
N TYR A 743 -0.72 -24.31 -1.44
CA TYR A 743 -1.41 -24.56 -2.71
C TYR A 743 -2.26 -25.83 -2.64
N GLU A 744 -1.81 -26.87 -1.94
CA GLU A 744 -2.50 -28.16 -1.85
C GLU A 744 -3.77 -28.09 -1.01
N ASP A 745 -3.83 -27.18 -0.05
CA ASP A 745 -5.00 -26.93 0.80
C ASP A 745 -6.17 -26.26 0.04
N ILE A 746 -5.93 -25.78 -1.18
CA ILE A 746 -6.91 -25.08 -2.00
C ILE A 746 -7.51 -26.00 -3.06
N SER A 747 -8.84 -26.10 -3.07
CA SER A 747 -9.60 -26.80 -4.11
C SER A 747 -9.71 -25.98 -5.41
N TRP A 748 -8.64 -25.93 -6.21
CA TRP A 748 -8.57 -25.14 -7.45
C TRP A 748 -9.64 -25.47 -8.50
N ASN A 749 -10.05 -26.74 -8.58
CA ASN A 749 -11.11 -27.16 -9.49
C ASN A 749 -12.47 -26.55 -9.10
N ASN A 750 -12.73 -26.38 -7.80
CA ASN A 750 -13.95 -25.75 -7.32
C ASN A 750 -14.00 -24.27 -7.71
N LEU A 751 -12.89 -23.55 -7.53
CA LEU A 751 -12.76 -22.14 -7.93
C LEU A 751 -12.87 -21.91 -9.45
N ARG A 752 -12.59 -22.93 -10.27
CA ARG A 752 -12.73 -22.87 -11.74
C ARG A 752 -14.15 -23.13 -12.25
N GLN A 753 -15.07 -23.60 -11.39
CA GLN A 753 -16.44 -23.87 -11.82
C GLN A 753 -17.14 -22.58 -12.20
N LYS A 754 -17.63 -22.51 -13.45
CA LYS A 754 -18.48 -21.41 -13.92
C LYS A 754 -19.87 -21.58 -13.29
N ARG A 755 -20.18 -20.80 -12.27
CA ARG A 755 -21.54 -20.69 -11.69
C ARG A 755 -22.15 -19.37 -12.14
N PHE A 756 -23.28 -19.41 -12.84
CA PHE A 756 -23.88 -18.18 -13.39
C PHE A 756 -24.62 -17.38 -12.33
#